data_AF-A0A6J4YH71-F1
#
_entry.id   AF-A0A6J4YH71-F1
#
_cell.length_a   1.000
_cell.length_b   1.000
_cell.length_c   1.000
_cell.angle_alpha   90.00
_cell.angle_beta   90.00
_cell.angle_gamma   90.00
#
_symmetry.space_group_name_H-M   'P 1'
#
loop_
_entity.id
_entity.type
_entity.pdbx_description
1 polymer ?
#
loop_
_entity_poly.entity_id
_entity_poly.type
_entity_poly.pdbx_seq_one_letter_code
_entity_poly.pdbx_strand_id
1 'polypeptide(L)'
;MDGVKGQAGDFKVTLNKMPRYIQEDKCTGCAICVEYCPVEIPDPYNQDLSSNKAVHIYFSQAVPLITYIDDSCLYLKDKKCSICENVCKNEAISFHQEMETVDINVGAIVLSPGYDIFDPKIRGDFGYGKMENVVTSLDFERLLCATGPHEGEVLRPSDQKHPDKIAWVQCVGSRQVVPGGNTYCSAVCCTYTQKQVILAKDHAPGTDCTIFHNDIRSYSKDFERFYQRAEDLPGVRFIRSYASIGKEIPQSKNVTIRYATAEDGVKEEEFDLVVLSVGLNPPADVEQFAELYGIELNSHGFCKTDPANPIATSRPGIFVSGAFQGPIDIPESVFSASGAGSLSGEFLNYRRGKLSRDRVYPPEKDVSREDVRIGVFVCHCGANIGRVVDVPSTVEYALTLPNVVHAEEQLFSCATDSADSITETIREKNLNRVVVAACSPRTLEPLFRDTLREAGINQYYFEMANIREHCSWVHAREKEDATAKAQDITRMAVARACHLKPLQEIDLPVNKAALVVGGGVAGMTCALSIANQGHEVYLLEKDSDLGGTARKIHHTLEGLDVRAYLQDLVRQVYQHQLIHVYANAAILDATGYVGNFVTRVNSEIGVREIKHGATVIATGAGEYQPDEYLYGEDERVMTQLELGERIDQGDDGVAHAQSVVMIQCVGCRQEERNYCSRVCCSNAIKSALQLKKGNPQMDITIVFRDMRTYGFVEDHYREAADQDVRFIRYEPEDKPQVEAVVEEGRPVIRVTLPDYILGQKLAVDADYLVLSAAVVPPAGNKEISQLFKVTLGQDDFFKEAHVKLRPVEFGTEGVYLCGMAHYPKHLPEAINQALGAASRALTLLSHDIVTVSGSVCEVRENDCVSCGACITACMYGAIDFRETPQGRKAWVNPVLCKGDGLCCAKCPTNAIYLKHFTDQDLLSQIDAAFDWPDEEVESA
;
A
#
# COMPACT_ATOMS: atom_id res chain seq x y z
N MET A 1 -25.87 -7.98 11.78
CA MET A 1 -26.63 -8.28 10.54
C MET A 1 -27.45 -9.51 10.80
N ASP A 2 -28.68 -9.59 10.29
CA ASP A 2 -29.63 -10.63 10.70
C ASP A 2 -29.92 -11.67 9.62
N GLY A 3 -29.54 -11.43 8.37
CA GLY A 3 -29.72 -12.44 7.33
C GLY A 3 -29.21 -12.06 5.95
N VAL A 4 -28.72 -13.07 5.22
CA VAL A 4 -28.40 -12.97 3.79
C VAL A 4 -29.14 -14.08 3.05
N LYS A 5 -30.14 -13.70 2.26
CA LYS A 5 -30.98 -14.62 1.48
C LYS A 5 -30.83 -14.34 -0.01
N GLY A 6 -31.16 -15.33 -0.83
CA GLY A 6 -31.10 -15.21 -2.29
C GLY A 6 -29.85 -15.86 -2.88
N GLN A 7 -29.56 -15.48 -4.12
CA GLN A 7 -28.52 -16.10 -4.95
C GLN A 7 -27.74 -15.04 -5.72
N ALA A 8 -26.66 -15.45 -6.37
CA ALA A 8 -25.83 -14.56 -7.18
C ALA A 8 -26.69 -13.66 -8.10
N GLY A 9 -26.54 -12.34 -7.97
CA GLY A 9 -27.26 -11.35 -8.77
C GLY A 9 -28.53 -10.81 -8.13
N ASP A 10 -29.03 -11.44 -7.08
CA ASP A 10 -30.26 -11.08 -6.38
C ASP A 10 -30.21 -11.55 -4.91
N PHE A 11 -29.40 -10.85 -4.12
CA PHE A 11 -29.32 -11.04 -2.67
C PHE A 11 -30.18 -10.02 -1.95
N LYS A 12 -30.87 -10.47 -0.90
CA LYS A 12 -31.51 -9.62 0.10
C LYS A 12 -30.73 -9.72 1.40
N VAL A 13 -30.16 -8.61 1.84
CA VAL A 13 -29.36 -8.48 3.05
C VAL A 13 -30.13 -7.68 4.09
N THR A 14 -30.30 -8.24 5.28
CA THR A 14 -30.96 -7.59 6.42
C THR A 14 -29.88 -7.08 7.39
N LEU A 15 -29.76 -5.76 7.47
CA LEU A 15 -28.80 -5.04 8.30
C LEU A 15 -29.48 -4.52 9.57
N ASN A 16 -28.74 -4.52 10.67
CA ASN A 16 -29.16 -3.82 11.89
C ASN A 16 -28.29 -2.59 12.08
N LYS A 17 -28.90 -1.42 12.01
CA LYS A 17 -28.29 -0.16 12.36
C LYS A 17 -28.40 0.03 13.86
N MET A 18 -27.27 -0.15 14.56
CA MET A 18 -27.19 0.03 16.01
C MET A 18 -27.45 1.51 16.37
N PRO A 19 -28.17 1.80 17.47
CA PRO A 19 -28.38 3.17 17.90
C PRO A 19 -27.05 3.76 18.37
N ARG A 20 -26.66 4.92 17.80
CA ARG A 20 -25.55 5.72 18.32
C ARG A 20 -25.95 6.56 19.54
N TYR A 21 -27.26 6.69 19.75
CA TYR A 21 -27.93 7.65 20.61
C TYR A 21 -27.61 9.10 20.25
N ILE A 22 -27.27 9.32 18.98
CA ILE A 22 -26.87 10.60 18.38
C ILE A 22 -27.56 10.73 17.02
N GLN A 23 -28.18 11.87 16.75
CA GLN A 23 -28.71 12.25 15.44
C GLN A 23 -27.53 12.67 14.55
N GLU A 24 -27.20 11.80 13.59
CA GLU A 24 -25.99 11.90 12.76
C GLU A 24 -25.97 13.19 11.91
N ASP A 25 -27.13 13.65 11.46
CA ASP A 25 -27.33 14.85 10.65
C ASP A 25 -27.15 16.17 11.42
N LYS A 26 -27.17 16.13 12.76
CA LYS A 26 -26.99 17.31 13.62
C LYS A 26 -25.65 17.34 14.36
N CYS A 27 -25.02 16.17 14.51
CA CYS A 27 -23.77 16.06 15.23
C CYS A 27 -22.62 16.65 14.40
N THR A 28 -21.91 17.63 14.96
CA THR A 28 -20.73 18.25 14.33
C THR A 28 -19.41 17.70 14.87
N GLY A 29 -19.43 16.62 15.65
CA GLY A 29 -18.19 16.06 16.21
C GLY A 29 -17.41 16.99 17.15
N CYS A 30 -17.99 18.10 17.64
CA CYS A 30 -17.28 19.11 18.45
C CYS A 30 -16.74 18.63 19.82
N ALA A 31 -17.04 17.40 20.21
CA ALA A 31 -16.58 16.75 21.44
C ALA A 31 -16.90 17.43 22.80
N ILE A 32 -17.64 18.55 22.84
CA ILE A 32 -18.06 19.19 24.10
C ILE A 32 -18.79 18.20 25.03
N CYS A 33 -19.65 17.36 24.48
CA CYS A 33 -20.36 16.33 25.27
C CYS A 33 -19.41 15.31 25.95
N VAL A 34 -18.23 15.07 25.37
CA VAL A 34 -17.18 14.18 25.89
C VAL A 34 -16.56 14.81 27.15
N GLU A 35 -16.20 16.10 27.09
CA GLU A 35 -15.57 16.84 28.21
C GLU A 35 -16.43 16.81 29.48
N TYR A 36 -17.75 16.94 29.33
CA TYR A 36 -18.69 16.99 30.45
C TYR A 36 -19.18 15.61 30.91
N CYS A 37 -18.81 14.53 30.22
CA CYS A 37 -19.24 13.18 30.59
C CYS A 37 -18.52 12.72 31.88
N PRO A 38 -19.26 12.38 32.95
CA PRO A 38 -18.64 11.94 34.20
C PRO A 38 -18.22 10.46 34.20
N VAL A 39 -18.59 9.70 33.16
CA VAL A 39 -18.32 8.26 33.09
C VAL A 39 -17.00 8.04 32.36
N GLU A 40 -16.07 7.37 33.01
CA GLU A 40 -14.85 6.87 32.39
C GLU A 40 -14.99 5.38 32.06
N ILE A 41 -14.54 5.01 30.87
CA ILE A 41 -14.50 3.65 30.37
C ILE A 41 -13.07 3.35 29.88
N PRO A 42 -12.63 2.09 29.82
CA PRO A 42 -11.44 1.72 29.08
C PRO A 42 -11.56 2.18 27.61
N ASP A 43 -10.43 2.53 26.99
CA ASP A 43 -10.39 2.95 25.58
C ASP A 43 -9.98 1.79 24.66
N PRO A 44 -10.92 1.08 24.00
CA PRO A 44 -10.60 -0.10 23.22
C PRO A 44 -9.74 0.22 21.99
N TYR A 45 -9.91 1.43 21.44
CA TYR A 45 -9.09 1.89 20.31
C TYR A 45 -7.61 2.01 20.71
N ASN A 46 -7.35 2.44 21.94
CA ASN A 46 -6.01 2.50 22.52
C ASN A 46 -5.62 1.25 23.30
N GLN A 47 -6.23 0.09 23.00
CA GLN A 47 -5.92 -1.21 23.63
C GLN A 47 -6.06 -1.17 25.17
N ASP A 48 -7.01 -0.37 25.67
CA ASP A 48 -7.25 -0.15 27.09
C ASP A 48 -6.05 0.44 27.87
N LEU A 49 -5.05 0.99 27.16
CA LEU A 49 -3.89 1.68 27.75
C LEU A 49 -4.24 3.08 28.27
N SER A 50 -5.40 3.60 27.89
CA SER A 50 -5.98 4.86 28.37
C SER A 50 -7.46 4.68 28.69
N SER A 51 -8.05 5.70 29.30
CA SER A 51 -9.50 5.81 29.47
C SER A 51 -10.12 6.69 28.39
N ASN A 52 -11.39 6.43 28.10
CA ASN A 52 -12.26 7.25 27.28
C ASN A 52 -13.53 7.59 28.09
N LYS A 53 -14.47 8.32 27.49
CA LYS A 53 -15.75 8.67 28.12
C LYS A 53 -16.90 7.87 27.51
N ALA A 54 -18.00 7.72 28.25
CA ALA A 54 -19.15 6.98 27.72
C ALA A 54 -19.75 7.61 26.45
N VAL A 55 -19.71 8.95 26.29
CA VAL A 55 -19.95 9.60 25.00
C VAL A 55 -18.61 10.03 24.42
N HIS A 56 -18.25 9.55 23.23
CA HIS A 56 -16.97 9.85 22.60
C HIS A 56 -17.00 9.64 21.08
N ILE A 57 -15.96 10.10 20.39
CA ILE A 57 -15.65 9.74 19.00
C ILE A 57 -14.68 8.56 19.07
N TYR A 58 -14.91 7.52 18.25
CA TYR A 58 -14.13 6.28 18.32
C TYR A 58 -12.62 6.50 18.19
N PHE A 59 -12.19 7.40 17.30
CA PHE A 59 -10.83 7.93 17.24
C PHE A 59 -10.83 9.30 16.52
N SER A 60 -9.73 10.04 16.63
CA SER A 60 -9.62 11.43 16.17
C SER A 60 -9.87 11.69 14.68
N GLN A 61 -9.79 10.66 13.84
CA GLN A 61 -9.98 10.74 12.38
C GLN A 61 -11.10 9.82 11.89
N ALA A 62 -12.02 9.44 12.79
CA ALA A 62 -13.14 8.58 12.44
C ALA A 62 -13.99 9.19 11.32
N VAL A 63 -14.46 8.33 10.41
CA VAL A 63 -15.40 8.70 9.34
C VAL A 63 -16.63 7.81 9.46
N PRO A 64 -17.83 8.37 9.68
CA PRO A 64 -18.12 9.79 9.95
C PRO A 64 -17.52 10.29 11.29
N LEU A 65 -17.16 11.58 11.35
CA LEU A 65 -16.59 12.24 12.55
C LEU A 65 -17.71 12.63 13.52
N ILE A 66 -18.41 11.63 14.04
CA ILE A 66 -19.57 11.81 14.94
C ILE A 66 -19.33 11.08 16.26
N THR A 67 -19.87 11.64 17.34
CA THR A 67 -19.88 10.95 18.63
C THR A 67 -20.87 9.78 18.62
N TYR A 68 -20.69 8.87 19.57
CA TYR A 68 -21.68 7.85 19.93
C TYR A 68 -21.65 7.65 21.45
N ILE A 69 -22.71 7.05 21.99
CA ILE A 69 -22.84 6.76 23.42
C ILE A 69 -22.70 5.25 23.66
N ASP A 70 -21.70 4.86 24.43
CA ASP A 70 -21.45 3.50 24.90
C ASP A 70 -22.48 3.04 25.93
N ASP A 71 -22.72 1.73 25.99
CA ASP A 71 -23.68 1.10 26.90
C ASP A 71 -23.33 1.33 28.39
N SER A 72 -22.10 1.75 28.70
CA SER A 72 -21.68 2.16 30.04
C SER A 72 -22.34 3.44 30.55
N CYS A 73 -23.02 4.19 29.68
CA CYS A 73 -23.69 5.44 30.02
C CYS A 73 -24.75 5.28 31.14
N LEU A 74 -24.67 6.16 32.15
CA LEU A 74 -25.59 6.16 33.30
C LEU A 74 -27.05 6.47 32.92
N TYR A 75 -27.28 7.15 31.79
CA TYR A 75 -28.65 7.32 31.27
C TYR A 75 -29.19 6.02 30.68
N LEU A 76 -28.39 5.32 29.87
CA LEU A 76 -28.82 4.10 29.20
C LEU A 76 -29.09 2.99 30.22
N LYS A 77 -28.23 2.88 31.25
CA LYS A 77 -28.39 1.92 32.35
C LYS A 77 -29.57 2.26 33.28
N ASP A 78 -29.55 3.46 33.88
CA ASP A 78 -30.41 3.77 35.03
C ASP A 78 -31.17 5.11 34.91
N LYS A 79 -31.11 5.80 33.76
CA LYS A 79 -31.72 7.12 33.53
C LYS A 79 -31.24 8.21 34.51
N LYS A 80 -29.98 8.13 34.98
CA LYS A 80 -29.45 8.99 36.06
C LYS A 80 -28.74 10.28 35.61
N CYS A 81 -28.31 10.40 34.35
CA CYS A 81 -27.47 11.52 33.90
C CYS A 81 -27.88 11.99 32.50
N SER A 82 -28.14 13.29 32.29
CA SER A 82 -28.44 13.87 30.97
C SER A 82 -27.56 15.08 30.64
N ILE A 83 -26.35 15.15 31.23
CA ILE A 83 -25.47 16.32 31.08
C ILE A 83 -25.09 16.54 29.61
N CYS A 84 -24.72 15.48 28.88
CA CYS A 84 -24.31 15.57 27.47
C CYS A 84 -25.41 16.14 26.57
N GLU A 85 -26.68 15.86 26.87
CA GLU A 85 -27.85 16.41 26.15
C GLU A 85 -27.95 17.93 26.37
N ASN A 86 -27.81 18.39 27.61
CA ASN A 86 -27.91 19.82 27.94
C ASN A 86 -26.78 20.68 27.38
N VAL A 87 -25.58 20.12 27.21
CA VAL A 87 -24.41 20.86 26.66
C VAL A 87 -24.35 20.79 25.12
N CYS A 88 -25.14 19.93 24.48
CA CYS A 88 -25.16 19.80 23.03
C CYS A 88 -26.00 20.90 22.39
N LYS A 89 -25.35 21.98 21.95
CA LYS A 89 -26.01 23.14 21.31
C LYS A 89 -26.80 22.79 20.05
N ASN A 90 -26.42 21.72 19.34
CA ASN A 90 -27.07 21.27 18.11
C ASN A 90 -28.22 20.29 18.38
N GLU A 91 -28.52 19.99 19.65
CA GLU A 91 -29.61 19.08 20.04
C GLU A 91 -29.50 17.70 19.35
N ALA A 92 -28.26 17.19 19.23
CA ALA A 92 -27.96 15.95 18.53
C ALA A 92 -28.09 14.71 19.43
N ILE A 93 -28.02 14.83 20.77
CA ILE A 93 -28.16 13.69 21.68
C ILE A 93 -29.60 13.16 21.62
N SER A 94 -29.76 11.84 21.44
CA SER A 94 -31.07 11.18 21.37
C SER A 94 -31.02 9.81 22.05
N PHE A 95 -31.19 9.79 23.37
CA PHE A 95 -31.14 8.56 24.17
C PHE A 95 -32.24 7.53 23.87
N HIS A 96 -33.29 7.93 23.15
CA HIS A 96 -34.42 7.07 22.77
C HIS A 96 -34.24 6.47 21.38
N GLN A 97 -33.09 6.64 20.74
CA GLN A 97 -32.81 5.99 19.46
C GLN A 97 -32.86 4.46 19.64
N GLU A 98 -33.65 3.80 18.82
CA GLU A 98 -33.77 2.33 18.80
C GLU A 98 -32.97 1.74 17.62
N MET A 99 -32.71 0.44 17.70
CA MET A 99 -32.11 -0.30 16.60
C MET A 99 -33.06 -0.30 15.39
N GLU A 100 -32.53 0.03 14.22
CA GLU A 100 -33.30 0.02 12.98
C GLU A 100 -32.86 -1.16 12.11
N THR A 101 -33.82 -1.98 11.70
CA THR A 101 -33.57 -3.07 10.72
C THR A 101 -33.82 -2.55 9.31
N VAL A 102 -32.80 -2.66 8.45
CA VAL A 102 -32.82 -2.18 7.06
C VAL A 102 -32.60 -3.35 6.12
N ASP A 103 -33.53 -3.55 5.19
CA ASP A 103 -33.38 -4.53 4.11
C ASP A 103 -32.78 -3.85 2.86
N ILE A 104 -31.67 -4.39 2.36
CA ILE A 104 -31.00 -3.91 1.14
C ILE A 104 -30.93 -5.05 0.11
N ASN A 105 -31.31 -4.75 -1.12
CA ASN A 105 -31.14 -5.67 -2.25
C ASN A 105 -29.82 -5.36 -2.96
N VAL A 106 -28.97 -6.37 -3.11
CA VAL A 106 -27.63 -6.24 -3.72
C VAL A 106 -27.39 -7.36 -4.72
N GLY A 107 -26.63 -7.07 -5.78
CA GLY A 107 -26.30 -8.08 -6.78
C GLY A 107 -25.09 -8.94 -6.42
N ALA A 108 -24.13 -8.36 -5.71
CA ALA A 108 -22.91 -9.01 -5.25
C ALA A 108 -22.57 -8.55 -3.82
N ILE A 109 -21.83 -9.38 -3.09
CA ILE A 109 -21.37 -9.11 -1.73
C ILE A 109 -19.84 -9.24 -1.71
N VAL A 110 -19.16 -8.28 -1.08
CA VAL A 110 -17.71 -8.35 -0.85
C VAL A 110 -17.46 -8.43 0.66
N LEU A 111 -16.79 -9.50 1.10
CA LEU A 111 -16.46 -9.76 2.48
C LEU A 111 -15.05 -9.24 2.79
N SER A 112 -14.98 -8.24 3.67
CA SER A 112 -13.72 -7.66 4.15
C SER A 112 -13.72 -7.47 5.67
N PRO A 113 -14.06 -8.49 6.48
CA PRO A 113 -14.15 -8.34 7.94
C PRO A 113 -12.79 -8.10 8.59
N GLY A 114 -11.68 -8.28 7.86
CA GLY A 114 -10.33 -8.07 8.38
C GLY A 114 -9.82 -9.30 9.12
N TYR A 115 -9.24 -9.09 10.29
CA TYR A 115 -8.59 -10.08 11.14
C TYR A 115 -8.67 -9.63 12.59
N ASP A 116 -8.47 -10.56 13.53
CA ASP A 116 -8.17 -10.27 14.93
C ASP A 116 -6.71 -10.55 15.25
N ILE A 117 -6.15 -9.93 16.29
CA ILE A 117 -4.81 -10.29 16.75
C ILE A 117 -4.86 -11.55 17.61
N PHE A 118 -3.77 -12.31 17.60
CA PHE A 118 -3.60 -13.40 18.56
C PHE A 118 -3.56 -12.87 19.99
N ASP A 119 -4.41 -13.38 20.88
CA ASP A 119 -4.38 -13.06 22.31
C ASP A 119 -3.36 -13.94 23.06
N PRO A 120 -2.23 -13.39 23.54
CA PRO A 120 -1.23 -14.17 24.27
C PRO A 120 -1.71 -14.75 25.61
N LYS A 121 -2.84 -14.26 26.16
CA LYS A 121 -3.43 -14.79 27.40
C LYS A 121 -3.87 -16.24 27.24
N ILE A 122 -4.20 -16.68 26.02
CA ILE A 122 -4.62 -18.06 25.71
C ILE A 122 -3.54 -19.07 26.11
N ARG A 123 -2.26 -18.75 25.85
CA ARG A 123 -1.14 -19.60 26.28
C ARG A 123 -0.68 -19.29 27.69
N GLY A 124 -0.77 -18.03 28.11
CA GLY A 124 -0.49 -17.59 29.49
C GLY A 124 0.98 -17.67 29.93
N ASP A 125 1.88 -18.10 29.05
CA ASP A 125 3.31 -18.29 29.24
C ASP A 125 4.18 -17.13 28.73
N PHE A 126 3.58 -16.18 28.00
CA PHE A 126 4.26 -14.95 27.56
C PHE A 126 4.25 -13.81 28.59
N GLY A 127 3.60 -13.98 29.74
CA GLY A 127 3.53 -12.93 30.77
C GLY A 127 2.55 -11.78 30.47
N TYR A 128 1.94 -11.72 29.29
CA TYR A 128 0.95 -10.70 28.92
C TYR A 128 -0.25 -10.70 29.86
N GLY A 129 -0.66 -9.51 30.31
CA GLY A 129 -1.73 -9.32 31.31
C GLY A 129 -1.37 -9.74 32.74
N LYS A 130 -0.14 -10.21 32.99
CA LYS A 130 0.38 -10.52 34.34
C LYS A 130 1.58 -9.65 34.72
N MET A 131 2.47 -9.40 33.76
CA MET A 131 3.63 -8.54 33.88
C MET A 131 3.31 -7.20 33.20
N GLU A 132 3.53 -6.10 33.90
CA GLU A 132 3.05 -4.77 33.49
C GLU A 132 3.80 -4.25 32.25
N ASN A 133 5.09 -4.56 32.14
CA ASN A 133 5.93 -4.13 31.01
C ASN A 133 6.01 -5.16 29.87
N VAL A 134 5.05 -6.08 29.79
CA VAL A 134 4.86 -6.95 28.62
C VAL A 134 3.64 -6.47 27.85
N VAL A 135 3.87 -6.00 26.63
CA VAL A 135 2.84 -5.43 25.75
C VAL A 135 2.80 -6.21 24.42
N THR A 136 1.67 -6.18 23.72
CA THR A 136 1.61 -6.69 22.34
C THR A 136 2.22 -5.70 21.35
N SER A 137 2.50 -6.16 20.13
CA SER A 137 2.89 -5.24 19.05
C SER A 137 1.80 -4.24 18.71
N LEU A 138 0.51 -4.57 18.90
CA LEU A 138 -0.58 -3.61 18.67
C LEU A 138 -0.67 -2.56 19.79
N ASP A 139 -0.44 -2.96 21.04
CA ASP A 139 -0.28 -2.03 22.17
C ASP A 139 0.88 -1.06 21.88
N PHE A 140 2.01 -1.59 21.41
CA PHE A 140 3.17 -0.78 21.06
C PHE A 140 2.90 0.18 19.87
N GLU A 141 2.09 -0.23 18.88
CA GLU A 141 1.61 0.69 17.84
C GLU A 141 0.82 1.86 18.44
N ARG A 142 -0.02 1.61 19.45
CA ARG A 142 -0.77 2.68 20.12
C ARG A 142 0.16 3.58 20.91
N LEU A 143 1.13 3.02 21.65
CA LEU A 143 2.15 3.80 22.39
C LEU A 143 2.95 4.73 21.45
N LEU A 144 3.39 4.22 20.29
CA LEU A 144 4.10 5.00 19.27
C LEU A 144 3.24 6.04 18.55
N CYS A 145 1.91 5.94 18.61
CA CYS A 145 1.03 6.76 17.80
C CYS A 145 0.89 8.17 18.39
N ALA A 146 1.03 9.20 17.55
CA ALA A 146 0.83 10.60 17.94
C ALA A 146 -0.59 10.90 18.48
N THR A 147 -1.58 10.08 18.12
CA THR A 147 -2.96 10.14 18.67
C THR A 147 -3.24 8.96 19.60
N GLY A 148 -2.19 8.35 20.13
CA GLY A 148 -2.21 7.29 21.12
C GLY A 148 -2.34 7.81 22.55
N PRO A 149 -2.31 6.92 23.55
CA PRO A 149 -2.55 7.26 24.95
C PRO A 149 -1.52 8.23 25.54
N HIS A 150 -0.32 8.31 24.97
CA HIS A 150 0.78 9.15 25.43
C HIS A 150 1.30 10.10 24.34
N GLU A 151 0.45 10.43 23.36
CA GLU A 151 0.77 11.36 22.27
C GLU A 151 2.07 11.00 21.49
N GLY A 152 2.40 9.72 21.39
CA GLY A 152 3.58 9.21 20.69
C GLY A 152 4.83 9.06 21.57
N GLU A 153 4.76 9.39 22.86
CA GLU A 153 5.84 9.08 23.80
C GLU A 153 5.81 7.59 24.18
N VAL A 154 6.91 6.87 23.91
CA VAL A 154 7.04 5.47 24.30
C VAL A 154 7.35 5.38 25.79
N LEU A 155 6.32 5.13 26.59
CA LEU A 155 6.41 5.02 28.04
C LEU A 155 6.09 3.59 28.51
N ARG A 156 6.82 3.13 29.53
CA ARG A 156 6.56 1.88 30.21
C ARG A 156 5.20 1.93 30.92
N PRO A 157 4.33 0.91 30.76
CA PRO A 157 3.05 0.89 31.46
C PRO A 157 3.17 0.97 32.99
N SER A 158 4.20 0.35 33.57
CA SER A 158 4.38 0.24 35.03
C SER A 158 4.66 1.56 35.76
N ASP A 159 5.46 2.45 35.17
CA ASP A 159 5.96 3.65 35.86
C ASP A 159 6.05 4.90 34.98
N GLN A 160 5.55 4.82 33.74
CA GLN A 160 5.48 5.92 32.78
C GLN A 160 6.85 6.54 32.45
N LYS A 161 7.93 5.77 32.56
CA LYS A 161 9.28 6.19 32.11
C LYS A 161 9.60 5.66 30.72
N HIS A 162 10.49 6.35 30.02
CA HIS A 162 11.03 5.85 28.76
C HIS A 162 11.85 4.57 29.00
N PRO A 163 11.67 3.52 28.18
CA PRO A 163 12.52 2.34 28.22
C PRO A 163 13.86 2.62 27.51
N ASP A 164 14.97 2.34 28.18
CA ASP A 164 16.30 2.39 27.58
C ASP A 164 16.61 1.09 26.83
N LYS A 165 15.93 -0.01 27.17
CA LYS A 165 16.16 -1.33 26.56
C LYS A 165 14.87 -2.10 26.28
N ILE A 166 14.58 -2.34 24.99
CA ILE A 166 13.35 -2.99 24.52
C ILE A 166 13.67 -4.31 23.82
N ALA A 167 12.89 -5.35 24.11
CA ALA A 167 12.92 -6.62 23.38
C ALA A 167 11.65 -6.84 22.55
N TRP A 168 11.80 -7.41 21.35
CA TRP A 168 10.70 -7.97 20.57
C TRP A 168 10.83 -9.49 20.50
N VAL A 169 9.72 -10.20 20.77
CA VAL A 169 9.65 -11.66 20.59
C VAL A 169 8.78 -11.96 19.38
N GLN A 170 9.36 -12.59 18.36
CA GLN A 170 8.66 -12.92 17.11
C GLN A 170 7.80 -14.18 17.22
N CYS A 171 6.90 -14.33 16.25
CA CYS A 171 6.07 -15.53 16.07
C CYS A 171 5.18 -15.85 17.29
N VAL A 172 4.70 -14.84 18.01
CA VAL A 172 3.77 -15.03 19.12
C VAL A 172 2.39 -15.36 18.54
N GLY A 173 1.91 -16.59 18.73
CA GLY A 173 0.66 -17.07 18.14
C GLY A 173 0.77 -17.46 16.66
N SER A 174 1.98 -17.74 16.16
CA SER A 174 2.20 -18.19 14.78
C SER A 174 3.34 -19.18 14.72
N ARG A 175 3.33 -20.10 13.75
CA ARG A 175 4.35 -21.14 13.59
C ARG A 175 4.52 -22.01 14.85
N GLN A 176 3.40 -22.34 15.49
CA GLN A 176 3.32 -23.07 16.75
C GLN A 176 2.41 -24.29 16.60
N VAL A 177 2.90 -25.44 17.03
CA VAL A 177 2.14 -26.73 17.05
C VAL A 177 1.65 -27.11 18.45
N VAL A 178 1.79 -26.19 19.41
CA VAL A 178 1.32 -26.38 20.77
C VAL A 178 -0.16 -25.98 20.89
N PRO A 179 -0.92 -26.56 21.83
CA PRO A 179 -2.29 -26.16 22.08
C PRO A 179 -2.42 -24.65 22.29
N GLY A 180 -3.42 -24.03 21.64
CA GLY A 180 -3.65 -22.59 21.70
C GLY A 180 -2.68 -21.74 20.86
N GLY A 181 -1.83 -22.34 20.02
CA GLY A 181 -1.05 -21.63 19.00
C GLY A 181 -1.54 -21.94 17.57
N ASN A 182 -1.11 -21.13 16.61
CA ASN A 182 -1.43 -21.34 15.19
C ASN A 182 -0.23 -21.87 14.41
N THR A 183 -0.48 -22.79 13.49
CA THR A 183 0.58 -23.44 12.73
C THR A 183 1.13 -22.60 11.59
N TYR A 184 0.32 -21.70 11.05
CA TYR A 184 0.67 -20.85 9.92
C TYR A 184 1.53 -19.65 10.33
N CYS A 185 2.11 -18.98 9.34
CA CYS A 185 2.84 -17.74 9.51
C CYS A 185 1.94 -16.53 9.27
N SER A 186 1.97 -15.54 10.18
CA SER A 186 1.17 -14.32 10.04
C SER A 186 1.66 -13.33 8.98
N ALA A 187 2.74 -13.65 8.26
CA ALA A 187 3.26 -12.93 7.09
C ALA A 187 3.69 -11.45 7.26
N VAL A 188 3.26 -10.75 8.32
CA VAL A 188 3.49 -9.31 8.53
C VAL A 188 4.35 -8.99 9.76
N CYS A 189 4.53 -9.95 10.67
CA CYS A 189 5.13 -9.71 11.98
C CYS A 189 6.59 -9.28 11.95
N CYS A 190 7.42 -9.91 11.12
CA CYS A 190 8.80 -9.49 10.95
C CYS A 190 8.90 -8.02 10.48
N THR A 191 8.05 -7.61 9.54
CA THR A 191 8.15 -6.30 8.90
C THR A 191 7.56 -5.18 9.76
N TYR A 192 6.44 -5.41 10.45
CA TYR A 192 5.97 -4.38 11.39
C TYR A 192 6.93 -4.23 12.57
N THR A 193 7.63 -5.28 13.02
CA THR A 193 8.64 -5.14 14.07
C THR A 193 9.81 -4.31 13.59
N GLN A 194 10.31 -4.54 12.36
CA GLN A 194 11.35 -3.69 11.76
C GLN A 194 10.92 -2.22 11.73
N LYS A 195 9.66 -1.94 11.37
CA LYS A 195 9.09 -0.60 11.42
C LYS A 195 9.06 -0.03 12.85
N GLN A 196 8.58 -0.81 13.82
CA GLN A 196 8.52 -0.40 15.23
C GLN A 196 9.89 -0.10 15.80
N VAL A 197 10.91 -0.89 15.46
CA VAL A 197 12.31 -0.68 15.88
C VAL A 197 12.86 0.61 15.28
N ILE A 198 12.67 0.83 13.97
CA ILE A 198 13.10 2.08 13.31
C ILE A 198 12.42 3.29 13.97
N LEU A 199 11.10 3.23 14.19
CA LEU A 199 10.36 4.34 14.81
C LEU A 199 10.76 4.56 16.27
N ALA A 200 11.01 3.50 17.04
CA ALA A 200 11.51 3.60 18.41
C ALA A 200 12.88 4.28 18.44
N LYS A 201 13.77 3.96 17.49
CA LYS A 201 15.09 4.60 17.33
C LYS A 201 15.00 6.05 16.85
N ASP A 202 14.05 6.37 15.97
CA ASP A 202 13.79 7.76 15.56
C ASP A 202 13.30 8.60 16.75
N HIS A 203 12.47 8.02 17.64
CA HIS A 203 11.99 8.67 18.86
C HIS A 203 13.09 8.82 19.92
N ALA A 204 13.80 7.73 20.20
CA ALA A 204 14.85 7.64 21.21
C ALA A 204 16.10 6.92 20.66
N PRO A 205 17.05 7.66 20.06
CA PRO A 205 18.22 7.08 19.39
C PRO A 205 19.11 6.22 20.30
N GLY A 206 19.10 6.48 21.61
CA GLY A 206 19.88 5.75 22.61
C GLY A 206 19.29 4.42 23.06
N THR A 207 18.05 4.08 22.70
CA THR A 207 17.34 2.89 23.22
C THR A 207 17.87 1.59 22.60
N ASP A 208 18.44 0.69 23.38
CA ASP A 208 18.88 -0.63 22.89
C ASP A 208 17.69 -1.51 22.49
N CYS A 209 17.70 -2.04 21.26
CA CYS A 209 16.61 -2.84 20.71
C CYS A 209 17.10 -4.24 20.38
N THR A 210 16.44 -5.28 20.92
CA THR A 210 16.78 -6.68 20.65
C THR A 210 15.59 -7.44 20.09
N ILE A 211 15.75 -8.10 18.95
CA ILE A 211 14.68 -8.83 18.27
C ILE A 211 15.02 -10.32 18.30
N PHE A 212 14.20 -11.11 18.98
CA PHE A 212 14.30 -12.57 19.03
C PHE A 212 13.45 -13.19 17.93
N HIS A 213 14.08 -13.94 17.01
CA HIS A 213 13.41 -14.50 15.84
C HIS A 213 13.84 -15.93 15.52
N ASN A 214 13.04 -16.61 14.69
CA ASN A 214 13.40 -17.92 14.11
C ASN A 214 13.96 -17.76 12.69
N ASP A 215 13.25 -17.03 11.85
CA ASP A 215 13.60 -16.66 10.48
C ASP A 215 13.11 -15.23 10.23
N ILE A 216 13.87 -14.44 9.47
CA ILE A 216 13.40 -13.12 9.02
C ILE A 216 12.67 -13.26 7.68
N ARG A 217 11.34 -13.04 7.70
CA ARG A 217 10.45 -13.19 6.55
C ARG A 217 10.13 -11.86 5.85
N SER A 218 11.18 -11.16 5.44
CA SER A 218 11.09 -9.93 4.64
C SER A 218 10.99 -10.24 3.13
N TYR A 219 9.88 -10.82 2.68
CA TYR A 219 9.77 -11.42 1.34
C TYR A 219 9.26 -10.48 0.22
N SER A 220 8.60 -9.37 0.56
CA SER A 220 8.01 -8.46 -0.42
C SER A 220 9.04 -7.45 -0.97
N LYS A 221 8.62 -6.64 -1.93
CA LYS A 221 9.45 -5.63 -2.58
C LYS A 221 10.05 -4.66 -1.56
N ASP A 222 11.36 -4.44 -1.65
CA ASP A 222 12.17 -3.61 -0.74
C ASP A 222 12.21 -4.05 0.74
N PHE A 223 11.54 -5.14 1.14
CA PHE A 223 11.52 -5.57 2.54
C PHE A 223 12.89 -6.11 3.00
N GLU A 224 13.70 -6.67 2.10
CA GLU A 224 15.07 -7.10 2.45
C GLU A 224 15.93 -5.90 2.90
N ARG A 225 15.88 -4.81 2.13
CA ARG A 225 16.57 -3.56 2.47
C ARG A 225 15.98 -2.90 3.70
N PHE A 226 14.67 -3.03 3.90
CA PHE A 226 14.02 -2.55 5.11
C PHE A 226 14.49 -3.29 6.37
N TYR A 227 14.71 -4.60 6.27
CA TYR A 227 15.36 -5.39 7.32
C TYR A 227 16.79 -4.92 7.58
N GLN A 228 17.63 -4.82 6.54
CA GLN A 228 19.02 -4.34 6.67
C GLN A 228 19.08 -2.95 7.29
N ARG A 229 18.21 -2.02 6.86
CA ARG A 229 18.10 -0.70 7.47
C ARG A 229 17.83 -0.78 8.98
N ALA A 230 16.96 -1.69 9.43
CA ALA A 230 16.68 -1.85 10.86
C ALA A 230 17.87 -2.48 11.61
N GLU A 231 18.54 -3.46 10.99
CA GLU A 231 19.71 -4.15 11.54
C GLU A 231 20.94 -3.24 11.66
N ASP A 232 21.17 -2.35 10.69
CA ASP A 232 22.30 -1.44 10.64
C ASP A 232 22.18 -0.25 11.62
N LEU A 233 21.04 -0.09 12.31
CA LEU A 233 20.86 0.97 13.29
C LEU A 233 21.72 0.71 14.55
N PRO A 234 22.38 1.74 15.12
CA PRO A 234 23.20 1.58 16.32
C PRO A 234 22.40 0.99 17.48
N GLY A 235 22.93 -0.02 18.17
CA GLY A 235 22.28 -0.65 19.32
C GLY A 235 21.06 -1.51 18.98
N VAL A 236 20.92 -1.96 17.72
CA VAL A 236 19.94 -2.98 17.32
C VAL A 236 20.63 -4.35 17.21
N ARG A 237 19.97 -5.41 17.70
CA ARG A 237 20.44 -6.79 17.58
C ARG A 237 19.32 -7.71 17.12
N PHE A 238 19.59 -8.49 16.08
CA PHE A 238 18.74 -9.61 15.67
C PHE A 238 19.34 -10.91 16.20
N ILE A 239 18.63 -11.57 17.11
CA ILE A 239 19.07 -12.81 17.75
C ILE A 239 18.17 -13.94 17.28
N ARG A 240 18.77 -14.87 16.52
CA ARG A 240 18.07 -16.08 16.10
C ARG A 240 17.96 -17.06 17.26
N SER A 241 16.81 -17.10 17.93
CA SER A 241 16.56 -18.00 19.05
C SER A 241 15.07 -18.12 19.37
N TYR A 242 14.67 -19.32 19.81
CA TYR A 242 13.40 -19.48 20.51
C TYR A 242 13.55 -18.92 21.93
N ALA A 243 13.08 -17.69 22.12
CA ALA A 243 13.12 -17.02 23.40
C ALA A 243 11.91 -17.37 24.27
N SER A 244 12.14 -17.51 25.58
CA SER A 244 11.10 -17.66 26.60
C SER A 244 11.10 -16.46 27.53
N ILE A 245 9.90 -15.96 27.87
CA ILE A 245 9.73 -14.91 28.87
C ILE A 245 10.01 -15.50 30.25
N GLY A 246 10.90 -14.85 31.00
CA GLY A 246 11.34 -15.25 32.33
C GLY A 246 10.44 -14.67 33.42
N LYS A 247 10.98 -13.79 34.26
CA LYS A 247 10.24 -13.19 35.40
C LYS A 247 10.22 -11.67 35.33
N GLU A 248 9.20 -11.09 35.94
CA GLU A 248 9.20 -9.67 36.28
C GLU A 248 10.00 -9.46 37.58
N ILE A 249 10.94 -8.51 37.55
CA ILE A 249 11.75 -8.13 38.70
C ILE A 249 10.92 -7.21 39.59
N PRO A 250 10.64 -7.57 40.87
CA PRO A 250 9.66 -6.86 41.68
C PRO A 250 9.93 -5.36 41.88
N GLN A 251 11.21 -4.95 41.94
CA GLN A 251 11.60 -3.56 42.20
C GLN A 251 11.55 -2.68 40.95
N SER A 252 12.14 -3.12 39.84
CA SER A 252 12.24 -2.35 38.60
C SER A 252 11.06 -2.56 37.67
N LYS A 253 10.29 -3.65 37.86
CA LYS A 253 9.28 -4.15 36.94
C LYS A 253 9.85 -4.57 35.57
N ASN A 254 11.17 -4.68 35.46
CA ASN A 254 11.84 -5.16 34.26
C ASN A 254 11.57 -6.65 34.07
N VAL A 255 11.63 -7.10 32.82
CA VAL A 255 11.31 -8.48 32.43
C VAL A 255 12.56 -9.17 31.93
N THR A 256 12.84 -10.37 32.44
CA THR A 256 13.94 -11.18 31.92
C THR A 256 13.49 -12.02 30.73
N ILE A 257 14.36 -12.19 29.74
CA ILE A 257 14.17 -13.09 28.60
C ILE A 257 15.31 -14.10 28.58
N ARG A 258 14.96 -15.38 28.49
CA ARG A 258 15.90 -16.49 28.38
C ARG A 258 15.94 -17.01 26.94
N TYR A 259 17.13 -17.12 26.37
CA TYR A 259 17.35 -17.52 24.99
C TYR A 259 18.68 -18.27 24.84
N ALA A 260 18.88 -18.95 23.73
CA ALA A 260 20.12 -19.69 23.43
C ALA A 260 20.82 -19.16 22.18
N THR A 261 22.15 -19.11 22.22
CA THR A 261 23.02 -18.80 21.07
C THR A 261 23.99 -19.96 20.85
N ALA A 262 24.44 -20.16 19.61
CA ALA A 262 25.40 -21.21 19.26
C ALA A 262 26.71 -21.12 20.07
N GLU A 263 27.23 -19.90 20.27
CA GLU A 263 28.53 -19.68 20.90
C GLU A 263 28.48 -19.81 22.44
N ASP A 264 27.50 -19.15 23.06
CA ASP A 264 27.47 -18.97 24.52
C ASP A 264 26.44 -19.84 25.25
N GLY A 265 25.73 -20.73 24.54
CA GLY A 265 24.66 -21.54 25.12
C GLY A 265 23.49 -20.69 25.60
N VAL A 266 22.93 -21.02 26.77
CA VAL A 266 21.72 -20.38 27.31
C VAL A 266 22.05 -19.13 28.12
N LYS A 267 21.46 -18.00 27.74
CA LYS A 267 21.55 -16.69 28.40
C LYS A 267 20.21 -16.27 29.00
N GLU A 268 20.28 -15.41 30.00
CA GLU A 268 19.14 -14.67 30.52
C GLU A 268 19.51 -13.19 30.58
N GLU A 269 18.65 -12.34 30.02
CA GLU A 269 18.91 -10.91 29.86
C GLU A 269 17.70 -10.09 30.30
N GLU A 270 17.94 -8.98 30.98
CA GLU A 270 16.92 -8.06 31.48
C GLU A 270 16.57 -6.96 30.46
N PHE A 271 15.29 -6.64 30.35
CA PHE A 271 14.71 -5.61 29.47
C PHE A 271 13.70 -4.74 30.22
N ASP A 272 13.63 -3.46 29.86
CA ASP A 272 12.70 -2.49 30.46
C ASP A 272 11.28 -2.66 29.92
N LEU A 273 11.16 -3.04 28.64
CA LEU A 273 9.91 -3.30 27.95
C LEU A 273 10.05 -4.51 27.03
N VAL A 274 9.04 -5.37 27.00
CA VAL A 274 8.97 -6.52 26.10
C VAL A 274 7.74 -6.41 25.21
N VAL A 275 7.94 -6.44 23.90
CA VAL A 275 6.91 -6.38 22.87
C VAL A 275 6.71 -7.75 22.25
N LEU A 276 5.53 -8.32 22.45
CA LEU A 276 5.12 -9.58 21.85
C LEU A 276 4.64 -9.32 20.42
N SER A 277 5.38 -9.78 19.42
CA SER A 277 4.98 -9.61 18.02
C SER A 277 3.89 -10.64 17.67
N VAL A 278 2.64 -10.24 17.95
CA VAL A 278 1.45 -11.09 17.86
C VAL A 278 0.99 -11.35 16.43
N GLY A 279 0.63 -12.60 16.16
CA GLY A 279 0.09 -13.03 14.87
C GLY A 279 -1.32 -12.53 14.56
N LEU A 280 -1.78 -12.82 13.34
CA LEU A 280 -3.12 -12.57 12.86
C LEU A 280 -3.97 -13.84 12.97
N ASN A 281 -5.19 -13.67 13.46
CA ASN A 281 -6.23 -14.68 13.58
C ASN A 281 -7.42 -14.31 12.68
N PRO A 282 -8.24 -15.29 12.27
CA PRO A 282 -9.55 -14.96 11.72
C PRO A 282 -10.40 -14.21 12.77
N PRO A 283 -11.42 -13.44 12.34
CA PRO A 283 -12.34 -12.77 13.26
C PRO A 283 -12.94 -13.72 14.31
N ALA A 284 -13.20 -13.24 15.52
CA ALA A 284 -13.66 -14.06 16.64
C ALA A 284 -15.02 -14.75 16.38
N ASP A 285 -15.90 -14.14 15.59
CA ASP A 285 -17.24 -14.63 15.24
C ASP A 285 -17.29 -15.30 13.86
N VAL A 286 -16.13 -15.73 13.32
CA VAL A 286 -16.00 -16.18 11.93
C VAL A 286 -16.90 -17.37 11.55
N GLU A 287 -17.19 -18.30 12.47
CA GLU A 287 -18.09 -19.43 12.19
C GLU A 287 -19.52 -18.95 11.92
N GLN A 288 -20.04 -18.07 12.78
CA GLN A 288 -21.37 -17.47 12.62
C GLN A 288 -21.41 -16.58 11.37
N PHE A 289 -20.32 -15.87 11.10
CA PHE A 289 -20.15 -15.07 9.89
C PHE A 289 -20.20 -15.95 8.63
N ALA A 290 -19.48 -17.08 8.61
CA ALA A 290 -19.46 -18.01 7.49
C ALA A 290 -20.84 -18.64 7.25
N GLU A 291 -21.55 -19.04 8.31
CA GLU A 291 -22.93 -19.53 8.23
C GLU A 291 -23.88 -18.47 7.67
N LEU A 292 -23.80 -17.23 8.15
CA LEU A 292 -24.63 -16.12 7.71
C LEU A 292 -24.50 -15.87 6.19
N TYR A 293 -23.28 -15.90 5.68
CA TYR A 293 -23.01 -15.71 4.25
C TYR A 293 -23.02 -17.01 3.45
N GLY A 294 -23.15 -18.18 4.09
CA GLY A 294 -23.14 -19.48 3.43
C GLY A 294 -21.85 -19.76 2.66
N ILE A 295 -20.69 -19.41 3.24
CA ILE A 295 -19.36 -19.65 2.66
C ILE A 295 -18.60 -20.73 3.47
N GLU A 296 -17.59 -21.33 2.84
CA GLU A 296 -16.70 -22.29 3.48
C GLU A 296 -15.46 -21.60 4.06
N LEU A 297 -15.00 -22.09 5.21
CA LEU A 297 -13.72 -21.71 5.80
C LEU A 297 -12.66 -22.78 5.49
N ASN A 298 -11.40 -22.38 5.44
CA ASN A 298 -10.27 -23.30 5.37
C ASN A 298 -9.98 -23.91 6.75
N SER A 299 -8.98 -24.79 6.84
CA SER A 299 -8.61 -25.46 8.10
C SER A 299 -8.17 -24.53 9.23
N HIS A 300 -7.89 -23.26 8.93
CA HIS A 300 -7.43 -22.23 9.86
C HIS A 300 -8.51 -21.19 10.19
N GLY A 301 -9.75 -21.39 9.72
CA GLY A 301 -10.86 -20.48 9.97
C GLY A 301 -10.86 -19.21 9.08
N PHE A 302 -9.98 -19.10 8.09
CA PHE A 302 -10.06 -18.04 7.07
C PHE A 302 -10.98 -18.44 5.92
N CYS A 303 -11.36 -17.50 5.06
CA CYS A 303 -12.18 -17.83 3.89
C CYS A 303 -11.49 -18.86 3.01
N LYS A 304 -12.20 -19.93 2.63
CA LYS A 304 -11.71 -20.88 1.63
C LYS A 304 -11.86 -20.25 0.25
N THR A 305 -10.74 -20.12 -0.47
CA THR A 305 -10.67 -19.50 -1.79
C THR A 305 -10.28 -20.52 -2.86
N ASP A 306 -10.55 -20.18 -4.12
CA ASP A 306 -10.09 -20.95 -5.28
C ASP A 306 -8.64 -20.52 -5.63
N PRO A 307 -7.65 -21.43 -5.68
CA PRO A 307 -6.30 -21.09 -6.11
C PRO A 307 -6.21 -20.44 -7.50
N ALA A 308 -7.16 -20.71 -8.41
CA ALA A 308 -7.25 -20.09 -9.72
C ALA A 308 -7.96 -18.73 -9.71
N ASN A 309 -8.71 -18.42 -8.65
CA ASN A 309 -9.34 -17.12 -8.41
C ASN A 309 -9.39 -16.80 -6.90
N PRO A 310 -8.31 -16.21 -6.35
CA PRO A 310 -8.14 -16.08 -4.90
C PRO A 310 -9.14 -15.12 -4.22
N ILE A 311 -9.95 -14.39 -5.00
CA ILE A 311 -11.02 -13.49 -4.52
C ILE A 311 -12.38 -14.20 -4.46
N ALA A 312 -12.55 -15.30 -5.20
CA ALA A 312 -13.80 -16.05 -5.22
C ALA A 312 -13.96 -16.87 -3.93
N THR A 313 -15.16 -16.84 -3.35
CA THR A 313 -15.56 -17.72 -2.24
C THR A 313 -16.24 -18.98 -2.77
N SER A 314 -16.57 -19.92 -1.88
CA SER A 314 -17.36 -21.11 -2.25
C SER A 314 -18.81 -20.79 -2.66
N ARG A 315 -19.32 -19.56 -2.41
CA ARG A 315 -20.67 -19.14 -2.81
C ARG A 315 -20.61 -18.13 -3.97
N PRO A 316 -21.12 -18.48 -5.15
CA PRO A 316 -21.17 -17.57 -6.29
C PRO A 316 -21.86 -16.24 -5.96
N GLY A 317 -21.30 -15.13 -6.46
CA GLY A 317 -21.78 -13.78 -6.19
C GLY A 317 -21.29 -13.17 -4.86
N ILE A 318 -20.55 -13.94 -4.06
CA ILE A 318 -19.87 -13.47 -2.85
C ILE A 318 -18.35 -13.56 -3.07
N PHE A 319 -17.66 -12.45 -2.86
CA PHE A 319 -16.22 -12.29 -3.02
C PHE A 319 -15.56 -11.97 -1.68
N VAL A 320 -14.26 -12.21 -1.55
CA VAL A 320 -13.47 -11.89 -0.36
C VAL A 320 -12.29 -10.98 -0.69
N SER A 321 -11.93 -10.08 0.21
CA SER A 321 -10.71 -9.28 0.07
C SER A 321 -10.03 -9.00 1.42
N GLY A 322 -8.78 -8.55 1.38
CA GLY A 322 -8.01 -8.27 2.59
C GLY A 322 -7.64 -9.53 3.37
N ALA A 323 -7.32 -9.33 4.66
CA ALA A 323 -6.79 -10.35 5.56
C ALA A 323 -7.73 -11.54 5.84
N PHE A 324 -9.00 -11.48 5.40
CA PHE A 324 -9.89 -12.63 5.52
C PHE A 324 -9.59 -13.76 4.51
N GLN A 325 -8.83 -13.46 3.45
CA GLN A 325 -8.22 -14.50 2.58
C GLN A 325 -7.11 -15.29 3.30
N GLY A 326 -6.52 -14.70 4.33
CA GLY A 326 -5.34 -15.18 5.03
C GLY A 326 -4.42 -14.03 5.44
N PRO A 327 -3.36 -14.31 6.21
CA PRO A 327 -2.46 -13.25 6.70
C PRO A 327 -1.71 -12.58 5.53
N ILE A 328 -2.03 -11.31 5.27
CA ILE A 328 -1.43 -10.49 4.21
C ILE A 328 -1.21 -9.05 4.69
N ASP A 329 -0.41 -8.29 3.94
CA ASP A 329 -0.13 -6.88 4.23
C ASP A 329 -1.13 -5.90 3.59
N ILE A 330 -0.90 -4.60 3.80
CA ILE A 330 -1.75 -3.52 3.28
C ILE A 330 -1.74 -3.48 1.73
N PRO A 331 -0.58 -3.44 1.03
CA PRO A 331 -0.55 -3.49 -0.43
C PRO A 331 -1.42 -4.60 -1.01
N GLU A 332 -1.31 -5.82 -0.47
CA GLU A 332 -2.08 -6.99 -0.93
C GLU A 332 -3.57 -6.88 -0.62
N SER A 333 -3.91 -6.29 0.53
CA SER A 333 -5.29 -5.98 0.88
C SER A 333 -5.91 -4.97 -0.10
N VAL A 334 -5.16 -3.94 -0.51
CA VAL A 334 -5.65 -2.88 -1.41
C VAL A 334 -5.88 -3.41 -2.83
N PHE A 335 -4.94 -4.17 -3.39
CA PHE A 335 -5.15 -4.71 -4.75
C PHE A 335 -6.17 -5.85 -4.77
N SER A 336 -6.33 -6.64 -3.70
CA SER A 336 -7.39 -7.66 -3.63
C SER A 336 -8.78 -7.03 -3.49
N ALA A 337 -8.92 -5.93 -2.74
CA ALA A 337 -10.16 -5.14 -2.71
C ALA A 337 -10.49 -4.56 -4.09
N SER A 338 -9.48 -4.03 -4.79
CA SER A 338 -9.64 -3.58 -6.18
C SER A 338 -10.08 -4.74 -7.09
N GLY A 339 -9.48 -5.92 -6.95
CA GLY A 339 -9.83 -7.12 -7.70
C GLY A 339 -11.26 -7.62 -7.44
N ALA A 340 -11.71 -7.59 -6.19
CA ALA A 340 -13.12 -7.86 -5.83
C ALA A 340 -14.07 -6.86 -6.50
N GLY A 341 -13.66 -5.60 -6.62
CA GLY A 341 -14.34 -4.60 -7.44
C GLY A 341 -14.43 -4.99 -8.93
N SER A 342 -13.34 -5.53 -9.51
CA SER A 342 -13.33 -6.00 -10.91
C SER A 342 -14.31 -7.14 -11.13
N LEU A 343 -14.23 -8.20 -10.31
CA LEU A 343 -15.10 -9.37 -10.44
C LEU A 343 -16.58 -9.03 -10.18
N SER A 344 -16.85 -8.14 -9.22
CA SER A 344 -18.19 -7.58 -9.02
C SER A 344 -18.67 -6.79 -10.26
N GLY A 345 -17.77 -6.02 -10.88
CA GLY A 345 -18.02 -5.25 -12.09
C GLY A 345 -18.28 -6.10 -13.33
N GLU A 346 -17.56 -7.23 -13.48
CA GLU A 346 -17.84 -8.27 -14.49
C GLU A 346 -19.23 -8.84 -14.30
N PHE A 347 -19.50 -9.28 -13.07
CA PHE A 347 -20.75 -9.94 -12.70
C PHE A 347 -21.98 -9.01 -12.84
N LEU A 348 -21.81 -7.71 -12.58
CA LEU A 348 -22.88 -6.71 -12.61
C LEU A 348 -22.81 -5.75 -13.81
N ASN A 349 -22.08 -6.12 -14.87
CA ASN A 349 -21.86 -5.24 -16.03
C ASN A 349 -23.19 -4.70 -16.64
N TYR A 350 -24.25 -5.51 -16.65
CA TYR A 350 -25.58 -5.20 -17.17
C TYR A 350 -26.35 -4.12 -16.37
N ARG A 351 -25.84 -3.73 -15.19
CA ARG A 351 -26.39 -2.67 -14.31
C ARG A 351 -25.55 -1.39 -14.29
N ARG A 352 -24.36 -1.37 -14.91
CA ARG A 352 -23.44 -0.23 -14.89
C ARG A 352 -24.15 1.06 -15.33
N GLY A 353 -23.92 2.15 -14.58
CA GLY A 353 -24.49 3.48 -14.85
C GLY A 353 -25.98 3.66 -14.50
N LYS A 354 -26.72 2.62 -14.09
CA LYS A 354 -28.17 2.76 -13.79
C LYS A 354 -28.46 3.47 -12.47
N LEU A 355 -27.49 3.53 -11.57
CA LEU A 355 -27.61 4.16 -10.24
C LEU A 355 -26.62 5.31 -10.03
N SER A 356 -25.81 5.65 -11.05
CA SER A 356 -24.91 6.80 -10.97
C SER A 356 -25.73 8.10 -10.94
N ARG A 357 -25.29 9.05 -10.11
CA ARG A 357 -25.84 10.40 -10.04
C ARG A 357 -24.69 11.36 -10.26
N ASP A 358 -24.85 12.28 -11.19
CA ASP A 358 -23.85 13.34 -11.38
C ASP A 358 -23.91 14.31 -10.19
N ARG A 359 -22.74 14.73 -9.72
CA ARG A 359 -22.66 15.82 -8.74
C ARG A 359 -22.98 17.13 -9.46
N VAL A 360 -24.00 17.83 -8.99
CA VAL A 360 -24.44 19.11 -9.57
C VAL A 360 -23.86 20.24 -8.73
N TYR A 361 -22.96 21.01 -9.32
CA TYR A 361 -22.42 22.23 -8.71
C TYR A 361 -23.31 23.44 -9.05
N PRO A 362 -23.37 24.46 -8.17
CA PRO A 362 -23.99 25.73 -8.55
C PRO A 362 -23.25 26.39 -9.72
N PRO A 363 -23.91 27.28 -10.49
CA PRO A 363 -23.26 28.02 -11.56
C PRO A 363 -22.03 28.80 -11.06
N GLU A 364 -20.90 28.69 -11.77
CA GLU A 364 -19.69 29.46 -11.45
C GLU A 364 -19.96 30.97 -11.61
N LYS A 365 -19.76 31.73 -10.53
CA LYS A 365 -19.79 33.18 -10.50
C LYS A 365 -18.45 33.73 -10.98
N ASP A 366 -18.48 34.59 -12.00
CA ASP A 366 -17.30 35.35 -12.42
C ASP A 366 -16.97 36.45 -11.39
N VAL A 367 -15.91 36.23 -10.64
CA VAL A 367 -15.37 37.15 -9.63
C VAL A 367 -14.06 37.81 -10.08
N SER A 368 -13.69 37.69 -11.36
CA SER A 368 -12.40 38.16 -11.88
C SER A 368 -12.21 39.68 -11.84
N ARG A 369 -13.31 40.44 -11.72
CA ARG A 369 -13.33 41.92 -11.65
C ARG A 369 -13.71 42.46 -10.27
N GLU A 370 -13.88 41.59 -9.28
CA GLU A 370 -14.21 41.98 -7.91
C GLU A 370 -12.91 42.27 -7.11
N ASP A 371 -13.01 43.10 -6.08
CA ASP A 371 -11.91 43.29 -5.13
C ASP A 371 -11.57 41.96 -4.44
N VAL A 372 -10.27 41.69 -4.23
CA VAL A 372 -9.82 40.44 -3.62
C VAL A 372 -10.27 40.37 -2.16
N ARG A 373 -10.94 39.25 -1.81
CA ARG A 373 -11.49 38.93 -0.50
C ARG A 373 -11.13 37.49 -0.14
N ILE A 374 -10.16 37.34 0.75
CA ILE A 374 -9.56 36.06 1.11
C ILE A 374 -10.13 35.55 2.43
N GLY A 375 -10.51 34.26 2.46
CA GLY A 375 -10.73 33.52 3.71
C GLY A 375 -9.55 32.59 4.00
N VAL A 376 -9.03 32.63 5.23
CA VAL A 376 -7.92 31.79 5.68
C VAL A 376 -8.40 30.80 6.75
N PHE A 377 -8.22 29.51 6.51
CA PHE A 377 -8.65 28.45 7.44
C PHE A 377 -7.41 27.71 7.94
N VAL A 378 -7.14 27.76 9.24
CA VAL A 378 -5.93 27.16 9.84
C VAL A 378 -6.29 25.89 10.59
N CYS A 379 -5.69 24.77 10.18
CA CYS A 379 -6.03 23.45 10.68
C CYS A 379 -5.17 23.05 11.87
N HIS A 380 -5.78 22.49 12.92
CA HIS A 380 -5.07 21.83 14.02
C HIS A 380 -4.55 20.44 13.62
N CYS A 381 -5.30 19.72 12.78
CA CYS A 381 -5.03 18.33 12.41
C CYS A 381 -4.83 17.44 13.66
N GLY A 382 -5.63 17.69 14.71
CA GLY A 382 -5.43 17.14 16.05
C GLY A 382 -4.10 17.60 16.65
N ALA A 383 -3.31 16.67 17.18
CA ALA A 383 -1.98 16.98 17.71
C ALA A 383 -0.90 17.17 16.62
N ASN A 384 -1.18 16.87 15.34
CA ASN A 384 -0.16 16.89 14.29
C ASN A 384 0.36 18.28 13.98
N ILE A 385 -0.52 19.30 13.99
CA ILE A 385 -0.13 20.71 13.84
C ILE A 385 -0.23 21.39 15.20
N GLY A 386 -1.37 21.27 15.88
CA GLY A 386 -1.67 22.00 17.12
C GLY A 386 -0.73 21.71 18.32
N ARG A 387 0.03 20.59 18.33
CA ARG A 387 1.03 20.33 19.39
C ARG A 387 2.30 21.18 19.23
N VAL A 388 2.62 21.60 18.00
CA VAL A 388 3.88 22.24 17.63
C VAL A 388 3.68 23.69 17.21
N VAL A 389 2.67 23.95 16.39
CA VAL A 389 2.31 25.29 15.90
C VAL A 389 1.18 25.86 16.75
N ASP A 390 1.34 27.10 17.21
CA ASP A 390 0.25 27.86 17.82
C ASP A 390 -0.74 28.30 16.74
N VAL A 391 -1.78 27.48 16.55
CA VAL A 391 -2.83 27.69 15.56
C VAL A 391 -3.65 28.96 15.83
N PRO A 392 -4.12 29.23 17.07
CA PRO A 392 -4.76 30.50 17.39
C PRO A 392 -3.92 31.72 17.00
N SER A 393 -2.62 31.74 17.36
CA SER A 393 -1.71 32.82 16.99
C SER A 393 -1.56 32.97 15.48
N THR A 394 -1.54 31.85 14.74
CA THR A 394 -1.47 31.86 13.28
C THR A 394 -2.73 32.45 12.64
N VAL A 395 -3.92 32.20 13.22
CA VAL A 395 -5.20 32.81 12.79
C VAL A 395 -5.22 34.31 13.05
N GLU A 396 -4.81 34.74 14.25
CA GLU A 396 -4.72 36.17 14.59
C GLU A 396 -3.78 36.91 13.64
N TYR A 397 -2.62 36.32 13.35
CA TYR A 397 -1.68 36.86 12.36
C TYR A 397 -2.30 36.93 10.96
N ALA A 398 -2.98 35.88 10.50
CA ALA A 398 -3.60 35.86 9.18
C ALA A 398 -4.62 37.00 8.98
N LEU A 399 -5.36 37.38 10.03
CA LEU A 399 -6.29 38.52 9.99
C LEU A 399 -5.61 39.88 9.75
N THR A 400 -4.31 39.99 10.02
CA THR A 400 -3.55 41.23 9.78
C THR A 400 -3.09 41.39 8.33
N LEU A 401 -3.17 40.32 7.53
CA LEU A 401 -2.64 40.30 6.18
C LEU A 401 -3.57 41.04 5.19
N PRO A 402 -3.01 41.65 4.12
CA PRO A 402 -3.79 42.32 3.09
C PRO A 402 -4.86 41.41 2.48
N ASN A 403 -6.04 41.99 2.22
CA ASN A 403 -7.18 41.32 1.56
C ASN A 403 -7.81 40.14 2.33
N VAL A 404 -7.29 39.76 3.51
CA VAL A 404 -7.92 38.77 4.39
C VAL A 404 -9.11 39.40 5.09
N VAL A 405 -10.31 38.92 4.77
CA VAL A 405 -11.57 39.41 5.36
C VAL A 405 -12.14 38.45 6.40
N HIS A 406 -11.56 37.26 6.49
CA HIS A 406 -11.90 36.24 7.48
C HIS A 406 -10.73 35.30 7.69
N ALA A 407 -10.48 34.94 8.94
CA ALA A 407 -9.71 33.77 9.28
C ALA A 407 -10.40 32.99 10.41
N GLU A 408 -10.27 31.67 10.40
CA GLU A 408 -10.79 30.80 11.46
C GLU A 408 -9.90 29.58 11.70
N GLU A 409 -10.00 29.05 12.91
CA GLU A 409 -9.42 27.77 13.29
C GLU A 409 -10.35 26.64 12.88
N GLN A 410 -9.79 25.53 12.42
CA GLN A 410 -10.53 24.30 12.19
C GLN A 410 -9.80 23.12 12.83
N LEU A 411 -10.53 22.25 13.52
CA LEU A 411 -9.90 21.09 14.15
C LEU A 411 -9.35 20.12 13.08
N PHE A 412 -10.15 19.84 12.06
CA PHE A 412 -9.79 19.03 10.89
C PHE A 412 -10.41 19.62 9.63
N SER A 413 -9.70 20.49 8.91
CA SER A 413 -10.22 21.14 7.69
C SER A 413 -10.70 20.16 6.61
N CYS A 414 -10.24 18.91 6.62
CA CYS A 414 -10.68 17.88 5.67
C CYS A 414 -11.95 17.12 6.08
N ALA A 415 -12.51 17.41 7.26
CA ALA A 415 -13.78 16.85 7.68
C ALA A 415 -14.94 17.49 6.88
N THR A 416 -15.99 16.72 6.63
CA THR A 416 -17.12 17.14 5.77
C THR A 416 -17.79 18.41 6.29
N ASP A 417 -18.00 18.51 7.59
CA ASP A 417 -18.54 19.68 8.28
C ASP A 417 -17.64 20.92 8.14
N SER A 418 -16.32 20.76 8.19
CA SER A 418 -15.36 21.85 7.95
C SER A 418 -15.41 22.33 6.49
N ALA A 419 -15.51 21.42 5.53
CA ALA A 419 -15.66 21.77 4.11
C ALA A 419 -17.00 22.47 3.83
N ASP A 420 -18.09 22.04 4.47
CA ASP A 420 -19.39 22.70 4.40
C ASP A 420 -19.31 24.12 5.02
N SER A 421 -18.66 24.27 6.17
CA SER A 421 -18.41 25.57 6.82
C SER A 421 -17.65 26.53 5.90
N ILE A 422 -16.60 26.05 5.21
CA ILE A 422 -15.88 26.85 4.20
C ILE A 422 -16.83 27.29 3.09
N THR A 423 -17.66 26.37 2.57
CA THR A 423 -18.64 26.64 1.51
C THR A 423 -19.64 27.72 1.91
N GLU A 424 -20.21 27.62 3.12
CA GLU A 424 -21.15 28.59 3.68
C GLU A 424 -20.47 29.95 3.87
N THR A 425 -19.27 29.96 4.45
CA THR A 425 -18.50 31.17 4.71
C THR A 425 -18.13 31.91 3.41
N ILE A 426 -17.77 31.19 2.34
CA ILE A 426 -17.53 31.78 1.02
C ILE A 426 -18.76 32.57 0.56
N ARG A 427 -19.96 31.99 0.70
CA ARG A 427 -21.22 32.62 0.29
C ARG A 427 -21.60 33.79 1.20
N GLU A 428 -21.52 33.62 2.52
CA GLU A 428 -21.92 34.64 3.49
C GLU A 428 -21.03 35.88 3.45
N LYS A 429 -19.70 35.68 3.36
CA LYS A 429 -18.72 36.77 3.41
C LYS A 429 -18.29 37.26 2.03
N ASN A 430 -18.88 36.70 0.97
CA ASN A 430 -18.51 36.95 -0.43
C ASN A 430 -17.00 36.81 -0.63
N LEU A 431 -16.44 35.68 -0.18
CA LEU A 431 -15.04 35.37 -0.44
C LEU A 431 -14.86 35.02 -1.91
N ASN A 432 -13.75 35.42 -2.50
CA ASN A 432 -13.40 35.06 -3.87
C ASN A 432 -12.03 34.39 -3.98
N ARG A 433 -11.33 34.22 -2.86
CA ARG A 433 -10.11 33.40 -2.71
C ARG A 433 -10.16 32.67 -1.38
N VAL A 434 -9.55 31.49 -1.32
CA VAL A 434 -9.48 30.69 -0.10
C VAL A 434 -8.07 30.15 0.08
N VAL A 435 -7.54 30.31 1.29
CA VAL A 435 -6.28 29.70 1.73
C VAL A 435 -6.58 28.72 2.85
N VAL A 436 -6.10 27.47 2.73
CA VAL A 436 -6.14 26.50 3.83
C VAL A 436 -4.71 26.23 4.31
N ALA A 437 -4.41 26.59 5.55
CA ALA A 437 -3.13 26.32 6.19
C ALA A 437 -3.23 24.99 6.95
N ALA A 438 -2.78 23.90 6.31
CA ALA A 438 -2.92 22.55 6.84
C ALA A 438 -1.81 21.60 6.31
N CYS A 439 -2.18 20.48 5.69
CA CYS A 439 -1.27 19.47 5.17
C CYS A 439 -0.82 19.73 3.72
N SER A 440 -0.11 18.76 3.14
CA SER A 440 0.34 18.82 1.74
C SER A 440 -0.81 18.97 0.73
N PRO A 441 -0.67 19.86 -0.28
CA PRO A 441 -1.60 19.95 -1.41
C PRO A 441 -1.68 18.65 -2.22
N ARG A 442 -0.63 17.82 -2.19
CA ARG A 442 -0.60 16.50 -2.86
C ARG A 442 -1.69 15.55 -2.37
N THR A 443 -2.23 15.80 -1.18
CA THR A 443 -3.21 14.93 -0.54
C THR A 443 -4.62 15.50 -0.64
N LEU A 444 -4.82 16.79 -0.32
CA LEU A 444 -6.16 17.36 -0.09
C LEU A 444 -6.50 18.59 -0.95
N GLU A 445 -5.63 19.04 -1.85
CA GLU A 445 -5.98 20.12 -2.79
C GLU A 445 -7.25 19.82 -3.61
N PRO A 446 -7.47 18.59 -4.15
CA PRO A 446 -8.70 18.29 -4.88
C PRO A 446 -9.97 18.44 -4.05
N LEU A 447 -9.91 18.11 -2.74
CA LEU A 447 -11.05 18.25 -1.83
C LEU A 447 -11.49 19.71 -1.73
N PHE A 448 -10.56 20.61 -1.46
CA PHE A 448 -10.87 22.03 -1.28
C PHE A 448 -11.19 22.73 -2.60
N ARG A 449 -10.59 22.29 -3.71
CA ARG A 449 -11.02 22.73 -5.06
C ARG A 449 -12.49 22.41 -5.31
N ASP A 450 -12.93 21.21 -4.94
CA ASP A 450 -14.35 20.84 -4.99
C ASP A 450 -15.21 21.70 -4.06
N THR A 451 -14.75 22.02 -2.85
CA THR A 451 -15.43 22.93 -1.92
C THR A 451 -15.68 24.31 -2.54
N LEU A 452 -14.72 24.88 -3.27
CA LEU A 452 -14.91 26.15 -3.98
C LEU A 452 -15.96 26.05 -5.08
N ARG A 453 -15.99 24.94 -5.82
CA ARG A 453 -17.03 24.68 -6.84
C ARG A 453 -18.40 24.57 -6.20
N GLU A 454 -18.51 23.93 -5.04
CA GLU A 454 -19.76 23.88 -4.26
C GLU A 454 -20.18 25.25 -3.77
N ALA A 455 -19.25 26.15 -3.48
CA ALA A 455 -19.55 27.54 -3.15
C ALA A 455 -19.94 28.39 -4.38
N GLY A 456 -19.69 27.90 -5.59
CA GLY A 456 -19.99 28.58 -6.85
C GLY A 456 -18.90 29.53 -7.34
N ILE A 457 -17.66 29.37 -6.90
CA ILE A 457 -16.50 30.12 -7.41
C ILE A 457 -15.47 29.18 -8.06
N ASN A 458 -14.63 29.71 -8.94
CA ASN A 458 -13.67 28.90 -9.68
C ASN A 458 -12.67 28.20 -8.74
N GLN A 459 -12.45 26.90 -8.93
CA GLN A 459 -11.58 26.09 -8.09
C GLN A 459 -10.11 26.55 -8.05
N TYR A 460 -9.63 27.28 -9.08
CA TYR A 460 -8.24 27.77 -9.13
C TYR A 460 -8.00 29.05 -8.33
N TYR A 461 -9.01 29.50 -7.59
CA TYR A 461 -8.89 30.54 -6.56
C TYR A 461 -8.52 30.01 -5.18
N PHE A 462 -8.17 28.72 -5.11
CA PHE A 462 -7.71 28.04 -3.91
C PHE A 462 -6.17 28.03 -3.82
N GLU A 463 -5.64 28.19 -2.61
CA GLU A 463 -4.23 27.99 -2.29
C GLU A 463 -4.05 27.17 -0.99
N MET A 464 -3.04 26.30 -0.95
CA MET A 464 -2.73 25.48 0.22
C MET A 464 -1.42 25.94 0.88
N ALA A 465 -1.47 26.31 2.16
CA ALA A 465 -0.30 26.55 3.00
C ALA A 465 0.07 25.26 3.76
N ASN A 466 1.16 24.60 3.37
CA ASN A 466 1.58 23.35 4.02
C ASN A 466 2.34 23.64 5.32
N ILE A 467 1.62 23.63 6.44
CA ILE A 467 2.17 23.86 7.79
C ILE A 467 2.30 22.55 8.60
N ARG A 468 2.05 21.38 7.99
CA ARG A 468 2.23 20.07 8.62
C ARG A 468 3.53 19.40 8.19
N GLU A 469 3.57 18.86 6.97
CA GLU A 469 4.74 18.14 6.46
C GLU A 469 5.98 19.05 6.31
N HIS A 470 5.79 20.34 6.04
CA HIS A 470 6.89 21.30 5.86
C HIS A 470 7.16 22.17 7.10
N CYS A 471 6.35 22.04 8.15
CA CYS A 471 6.52 22.79 9.39
C CYS A 471 6.40 21.90 10.64
N SER A 472 5.18 21.63 11.12
CA SER A 472 4.97 21.01 12.43
C SER A 472 5.68 19.67 12.63
N TRP A 473 5.69 18.78 11.62
CA TRP A 473 6.30 17.46 11.72
C TRP A 473 7.83 17.48 11.74
N VAL A 474 8.44 18.49 11.15
CA VAL A 474 9.91 18.58 11.00
C VAL A 474 10.56 19.50 12.04
N HIS A 475 9.78 20.35 12.72
CA HIS A 475 10.25 21.30 13.74
C HIS A 475 9.61 21.04 15.12
N ALA A 476 9.29 19.78 15.44
CA ALA A 476 8.57 19.42 16.66
C ALA A 476 9.26 19.86 17.97
N ARG A 477 10.58 20.11 17.92
CA ARG A 477 11.41 20.58 19.04
C ARG A 477 11.53 22.10 19.15
N GLU A 478 11.10 22.84 18.12
CA GLU A 478 11.35 24.28 17.93
C GLU A 478 10.01 25.01 17.76
N LYS A 479 9.11 24.87 18.74
CA LYS A 479 7.69 25.28 18.61
C LYS A 479 7.48 26.76 18.28
N GLU A 480 8.28 27.64 18.87
CA GLU A 480 8.22 29.08 18.61
C GLU A 480 8.60 29.39 17.15
N ASP A 481 9.73 28.85 16.69
CA ASP A 481 10.19 29.00 15.30
C ASP A 481 9.24 28.31 14.30
N ALA A 482 8.65 27.17 14.67
CA ALA A 482 7.65 26.47 13.89
C ALA A 482 6.37 27.32 13.73
N THR A 483 5.97 28.05 14.77
CA THR A 483 4.82 28.95 14.73
C THR A 483 5.11 30.14 13.83
N ALA A 484 6.27 30.79 14.00
CA ALA A 484 6.69 31.89 13.12
C ALA A 484 6.76 31.45 11.65
N LYS A 485 7.35 30.27 11.39
CA LYS A 485 7.39 29.68 10.05
C LYS A 485 6.00 29.35 9.49
N ALA A 486 5.06 28.90 10.32
CA ALA A 486 3.68 28.65 9.89
C ALA A 486 2.97 29.96 9.49
N GLN A 487 3.22 31.05 10.22
CA GLN A 487 2.76 32.39 9.88
C GLN A 487 3.36 32.86 8.55
N ASP A 488 4.67 32.70 8.35
CA ASP A 488 5.35 33.05 7.09
C ASP A 488 4.79 32.26 5.90
N ILE A 489 4.65 30.94 6.02
CA ILE A 489 4.06 30.09 4.97
C ILE A 489 2.63 30.53 4.65
N THR A 490 1.86 30.91 5.67
CA THR A 490 0.49 31.43 5.49
C THR A 490 0.49 32.78 4.79
N ARG A 491 1.39 33.70 5.15
CA ARG A 491 1.59 34.99 4.48
C ARG A 491 1.96 34.82 3.00
N MET A 492 2.91 33.93 2.72
CA MET A 492 3.33 33.58 1.36
C MET A 492 2.15 33.06 0.52
N ALA A 493 1.33 32.16 1.09
CA ALA A 493 0.15 31.62 0.42
C ALA A 493 -0.92 32.70 0.16
N VAL A 494 -1.18 33.58 1.13
CA VAL A 494 -2.10 34.71 0.98
C VAL A 494 -1.62 35.67 -0.14
N ALA A 495 -0.33 36.00 -0.16
CA ALA A 495 0.24 36.86 -1.21
C ALA A 495 0.05 36.27 -2.61
N ARG A 496 0.31 34.97 -2.78
CA ARG A 496 0.04 34.27 -4.05
C ARG A 496 -1.45 34.25 -4.39
N ALA A 497 -2.31 33.98 -3.41
CA ALA A 497 -3.76 33.90 -3.60
C ALA A 497 -4.37 35.19 -4.17
N CYS A 498 -3.79 36.36 -3.85
CA CYS A 498 -4.17 37.65 -4.43
C CYS A 498 -4.10 37.71 -5.96
N HIS A 499 -3.19 36.95 -6.56
CA HIS A 499 -2.90 37.01 -8.00
C HIS A 499 -3.52 35.85 -8.80
N LEU A 500 -4.06 34.84 -8.11
CA LEU A 500 -4.73 33.71 -8.74
C LEU A 500 -5.87 34.17 -9.66
N LYS A 501 -6.03 33.44 -10.75
CA LYS A 501 -7.00 33.67 -11.84
C LYS A 501 -7.86 32.43 -12.06
N PRO A 502 -9.09 32.59 -12.59
CA PRO A 502 -9.94 31.45 -12.84
C PRO A 502 -9.39 30.67 -14.04
N LEU A 503 -9.27 29.36 -13.91
CA LEU A 503 -8.85 28.49 -15.02
C LEU A 503 -9.98 27.53 -15.38
N GLN A 504 -10.00 27.13 -16.63
CA GLN A 504 -10.94 26.16 -17.16
C GLN A 504 -10.21 24.84 -17.38
N GLU A 505 -10.78 23.77 -16.86
CA GLU A 505 -10.33 22.42 -17.18
C GLU A 505 -10.85 22.02 -18.56
N ILE A 506 -10.16 21.06 -19.17
CA ILE A 506 -10.50 20.58 -20.51
C ILE A 506 -10.96 19.14 -20.38
N ASP A 507 -12.21 18.90 -20.76
CA ASP A 507 -12.76 17.56 -20.86
C ASP A 507 -12.36 16.93 -22.19
N LEU A 508 -11.74 15.76 -22.11
CA LEU A 508 -11.24 15.02 -23.26
C LEU A 508 -11.91 13.65 -23.31
N PRO A 509 -12.39 13.21 -24.48
CA PRO A 509 -13.03 11.90 -24.60
C PRO A 509 -12.05 10.80 -24.20
N VAL A 510 -12.51 9.77 -23.49
CA VAL A 510 -11.69 8.59 -23.17
C VAL A 510 -11.91 7.52 -24.24
N ASN A 511 -10.82 7.09 -24.87
CA ASN A 511 -10.83 5.88 -25.67
C ASN A 511 -11.08 4.68 -24.74
N LYS A 512 -12.14 3.92 -25.04
CA LYS A 512 -12.63 2.84 -24.18
C LYS A 512 -11.83 1.55 -24.30
N ALA A 513 -10.82 1.48 -25.17
CA ALA A 513 -9.94 0.33 -25.33
C ALA A 513 -8.76 0.35 -24.35
N ALA A 514 -8.23 -0.82 -24.03
CA ALA A 514 -7.02 -0.99 -23.23
C ALA A 514 -5.89 -1.65 -24.04
N LEU A 515 -4.65 -1.31 -23.71
CA LEU A 515 -3.46 -2.03 -24.16
C LEU A 515 -2.90 -2.85 -22.98
N VAL A 516 -2.63 -4.13 -23.19
CA VAL A 516 -1.94 -4.98 -22.21
C VAL A 516 -0.63 -5.46 -22.82
N VAL A 517 0.49 -5.20 -22.13
CA VAL A 517 1.84 -5.53 -22.60
C VAL A 517 2.37 -6.72 -21.81
N GLY A 518 2.39 -7.89 -22.43
CA GLY A 518 2.80 -9.18 -21.87
C GLY A 518 1.64 -10.16 -21.77
N GLY A 519 1.75 -11.30 -22.45
CA GLY A 519 0.78 -12.38 -22.54
C GLY A 519 0.99 -13.51 -21.53
N GLY A 520 1.65 -13.24 -20.40
CA GLY A 520 1.69 -14.17 -19.27
C GLY A 520 0.35 -14.25 -18.53
N VAL A 521 0.26 -15.10 -17.49
CA VAL A 521 -0.99 -15.28 -16.70
C VAL A 521 -1.56 -13.94 -16.23
N ALA A 522 -0.75 -13.06 -15.64
CA ALA A 522 -1.22 -11.77 -15.14
C ALA A 522 -1.81 -10.87 -16.26
N GLY A 523 -1.13 -10.77 -17.41
CA GLY A 523 -1.62 -9.97 -18.53
C GLY A 523 -2.90 -10.54 -19.15
N MET A 524 -2.96 -11.86 -19.33
CA MET A 524 -4.16 -12.54 -19.82
C MET A 524 -5.35 -12.40 -18.87
N THR A 525 -5.15 -12.58 -17.57
CA THR A 525 -6.20 -12.38 -16.56
C THR A 525 -6.69 -10.93 -16.56
N CYS A 526 -5.78 -9.95 -16.64
CA CYS A 526 -6.15 -8.54 -16.72
C CYS A 526 -6.95 -8.23 -18.00
N ALA A 527 -6.47 -8.70 -19.15
CA ALA A 527 -7.13 -8.53 -20.44
C ALA A 527 -8.54 -9.13 -20.44
N LEU A 528 -8.70 -10.35 -19.93
CA LEU A 528 -9.99 -11.02 -19.84
C LEU A 528 -10.96 -10.26 -18.92
N SER A 529 -10.48 -9.80 -17.76
CA SER A 529 -11.31 -9.04 -16.81
C SER A 529 -11.82 -7.71 -17.37
N ILE A 530 -10.97 -6.99 -18.11
CA ILE A 530 -11.35 -5.77 -18.83
C ILE A 530 -12.37 -6.09 -19.94
N ALA A 531 -12.11 -7.14 -20.72
CA ALA A 531 -12.93 -7.51 -21.87
C ALA A 531 -14.33 -8.04 -21.48
N ASN A 532 -14.42 -8.82 -20.39
CA ASN A 532 -15.69 -9.28 -19.80
C ASN A 532 -16.60 -8.12 -19.35
N GLN A 533 -16.04 -6.93 -19.17
CA GLN A 533 -16.76 -5.71 -18.82
C GLN A 533 -17.12 -4.85 -20.04
N GLY A 534 -16.90 -5.36 -21.25
CA GLY A 534 -17.33 -4.74 -22.51
C GLY A 534 -16.34 -3.77 -23.14
N HIS A 535 -15.07 -3.80 -22.71
CA HIS A 535 -14.00 -2.95 -23.24
C HIS A 535 -13.10 -3.73 -24.21
N GLU A 536 -12.72 -3.10 -25.33
CA GLU A 536 -11.78 -3.69 -26.28
C GLU A 536 -10.36 -3.76 -25.68
N VAL A 537 -9.64 -4.85 -25.91
CA VAL A 537 -8.29 -5.05 -25.37
C VAL A 537 -7.34 -5.49 -26.46
N TYR A 538 -6.20 -4.82 -26.55
CA TYR A 538 -5.09 -5.21 -27.40
C TYR A 538 -4.01 -5.85 -26.52
N LEU A 539 -3.82 -7.15 -26.65
CA LEU A 539 -2.85 -7.92 -25.86
C LEU A 539 -1.59 -8.14 -26.71
N LEU A 540 -0.46 -7.55 -26.30
CA LEU A 540 0.82 -7.70 -26.96
C LEU A 540 1.64 -8.79 -26.26
N GLU A 541 2.15 -9.75 -27.03
CA GLU A 541 3.09 -10.77 -26.58
C GLU A 541 4.36 -10.71 -27.45
N LYS A 542 5.53 -10.70 -26.80
CA LYS A 542 6.81 -10.64 -27.49
C LYS A 542 7.18 -11.97 -28.15
N ASP A 543 6.73 -13.08 -27.57
CA ASP A 543 6.98 -14.43 -28.04
C ASP A 543 5.86 -14.88 -29.01
N SER A 544 6.03 -16.06 -29.62
CA SER A 544 5.01 -16.65 -30.51
C SER A 544 3.76 -17.10 -29.78
N ASP A 545 3.89 -17.42 -28.50
CA ASP A 545 2.87 -18.09 -27.71
C ASP A 545 2.61 -17.37 -26.38
N LEU A 546 1.35 -17.36 -25.96
CA LEU A 546 0.95 -16.84 -24.66
C LEU A 546 1.37 -17.80 -23.52
N GLY A 547 1.46 -17.25 -22.31
CA GLY A 547 1.60 -18.00 -21.05
C GLY A 547 2.87 -17.71 -20.26
N GLY A 548 3.93 -17.21 -20.90
CA GLY A 548 5.19 -16.87 -20.24
C GLY A 548 5.76 -18.02 -19.39
N THR A 549 6.35 -17.70 -18.24
CA THR A 549 7.00 -18.67 -17.33
C THR A 549 6.03 -19.73 -16.79
N ALA A 550 4.72 -19.47 -16.75
CA ALA A 550 3.74 -20.45 -16.29
C ALA A 550 3.71 -21.71 -17.16
N ARG A 551 4.21 -21.66 -18.40
CA ARG A 551 4.37 -22.84 -19.27
C ARG A 551 5.34 -23.89 -18.70
N LYS A 552 6.26 -23.47 -17.83
CA LYS A 552 7.24 -24.33 -17.14
C LYS A 552 6.79 -24.77 -15.75
N ILE A 553 5.60 -24.33 -15.32
CA ILE A 553 5.05 -24.63 -13.99
C ILE A 553 3.88 -25.59 -14.18
N HIS A 554 3.94 -26.75 -13.54
CA HIS A 554 2.97 -27.81 -13.74
C HIS A 554 1.91 -27.85 -12.64
N HIS A 555 2.32 -27.61 -11.40
CA HIS A 555 1.47 -27.64 -10.23
C HIS A 555 1.92 -26.59 -9.20
N THR A 556 1.01 -26.13 -8.34
CA THR A 556 1.33 -25.30 -7.16
C THR A 556 1.34 -26.15 -5.88
N LEU A 557 1.75 -25.56 -4.75
CA LEU A 557 1.72 -26.24 -3.44
C LEU A 557 0.29 -26.55 -2.99
N GLU A 558 -0.64 -25.67 -3.34
CA GLU A 558 -2.06 -25.76 -3.04
C GLU A 558 -2.80 -26.78 -3.94
N GLY A 559 -2.08 -27.43 -4.85
CA GLY A 559 -2.62 -28.49 -5.71
C GLY A 559 -3.26 -28.03 -7.01
N LEU A 560 -3.12 -26.76 -7.41
CA LEU A 560 -3.62 -26.27 -8.70
C LEU A 560 -2.84 -26.91 -9.85
N ASP A 561 -3.53 -27.50 -10.83
CA ASP A 561 -2.96 -27.89 -12.12
C ASP A 561 -2.78 -26.65 -13.00
N VAL A 562 -1.54 -26.15 -13.05
CA VAL A 562 -1.20 -24.91 -13.74
C VAL A 562 -1.27 -25.08 -15.26
N ARG A 563 -1.04 -26.29 -15.79
CA ARG A 563 -1.15 -26.55 -17.24
C ARG A 563 -2.60 -26.49 -17.68
N ALA A 564 -3.49 -27.17 -16.97
CA ALA A 564 -4.92 -27.14 -17.27
C ALA A 564 -5.48 -25.72 -17.16
N TYR A 565 -5.13 -25.01 -16.08
CA TYR A 565 -5.51 -23.61 -15.88
C TYR A 565 -5.00 -22.71 -17.02
N LEU A 566 -3.72 -22.84 -17.38
CA LEU A 566 -3.12 -22.01 -18.43
C LEU A 566 -3.75 -22.28 -19.80
N GLN A 567 -3.98 -23.54 -20.15
CA GLN A 567 -4.65 -23.92 -21.40
C GLN A 567 -6.05 -23.31 -21.48
N ASP A 568 -6.80 -23.36 -20.39
CA ASP A 568 -8.13 -22.76 -20.33
C ASP A 568 -8.08 -21.23 -20.46
N LEU A 569 -7.18 -20.57 -19.74
CA LEU A 569 -7.00 -19.11 -19.82
C LEU A 569 -6.63 -18.66 -21.24
N VAL A 570 -5.67 -19.33 -21.89
CA VAL A 570 -5.27 -19.07 -23.27
C VAL A 570 -6.44 -19.27 -24.23
N ARG A 571 -7.21 -20.34 -24.05
CA ARG A 571 -8.42 -20.61 -24.83
C ARG A 571 -9.45 -19.50 -24.69
N GLN A 572 -9.74 -19.06 -23.46
CA GLN A 572 -10.68 -17.97 -23.20
C GLN A 572 -10.23 -16.68 -23.87
N VAL A 573 -8.94 -16.32 -23.78
CA VAL A 573 -8.37 -15.13 -24.41
C VAL A 573 -8.52 -15.15 -25.93
N TYR A 574 -8.14 -16.24 -26.60
CA TYR A 574 -8.26 -16.35 -28.06
C TYR A 574 -9.72 -16.41 -28.56
N GLN A 575 -10.65 -16.89 -27.73
CA GLN A 575 -12.08 -16.97 -28.08
C GLN A 575 -12.85 -15.68 -27.79
N HIS A 576 -12.30 -14.77 -26.99
CA HIS A 576 -12.99 -13.55 -26.58
C HIS A 576 -13.02 -12.52 -27.73
N GLN A 577 -14.21 -12.10 -28.16
CA GLN A 577 -14.37 -11.24 -29.34
C GLN A 577 -13.76 -9.84 -29.22
N LEU A 578 -13.61 -9.35 -27.98
CA LEU A 578 -13.04 -8.04 -27.67
C LEU A 578 -11.54 -8.08 -27.35
N ILE A 579 -10.88 -9.24 -27.44
CA ILE A 579 -9.43 -9.33 -27.21
C ILE A 579 -8.72 -9.57 -28.55
N HIS A 580 -7.76 -8.70 -28.86
CA HIS A 580 -6.94 -8.76 -30.05
C HIS A 580 -5.51 -9.09 -29.65
N VAL A 581 -5.10 -10.34 -29.89
CA VAL A 581 -3.76 -10.82 -29.58
C VAL A 581 -2.79 -10.50 -30.71
N TYR A 582 -1.67 -9.87 -30.37
CA TYR A 582 -0.54 -9.62 -31.26
C TYR A 582 0.67 -10.37 -30.69
N ALA A 583 0.98 -11.53 -31.27
CA ALA A 583 2.19 -12.29 -30.96
C ALA A 583 3.38 -11.77 -31.78
N ASN A 584 4.60 -12.14 -31.35
CA ASN A 584 5.85 -11.62 -31.92
C ASN A 584 5.84 -10.10 -32.06
N ALA A 585 5.24 -9.42 -31.08
CA ALA A 585 4.97 -8.00 -31.11
C ALA A 585 6.10 -7.19 -30.45
N ALA A 586 6.59 -6.19 -31.18
CA ALA A 586 7.55 -5.20 -30.70
C ALA A 586 6.92 -3.80 -30.74
N ILE A 587 7.02 -3.08 -29.62
CA ILE A 587 6.53 -1.70 -29.54
C ILE A 587 7.59 -0.78 -30.14
N LEU A 588 7.21 -0.02 -31.16
CA LEU A 588 8.10 0.91 -31.84
C LEU A 588 8.06 2.31 -31.23
N ASP A 589 6.89 2.73 -30.74
CA ASP A 589 6.65 4.05 -30.17
C ASP A 589 5.36 4.05 -29.33
N ALA A 590 5.31 4.87 -28.29
CA ALA A 590 4.11 5.09 -27.48
C ALA A 590 3.98 6.58 -27.14
N THR A 591 2.90 7.20 -27.60
CA THR A 591 2.63 8.63 -27.44
C THR A 591 1.21 8.86 -26.92
N GLY A 592 0.88 10.12 -26.63
CA GLY A 592 -0.43 10.52 -26.11
C GLY A 592 -0.43 10.73 -24.60
N TYR A 593 -1.61 10.67 -24.01
CA TYR A 593 -1.88 11.02 -22.62
C TYR A 593 -3.03 10.17 -22.07
N VAL A 594 -3.28 10.24 -20.77
CA VAL A 594 -4.37 9.53 -20.08
C VAL A 594 -5.68 9.59 -20.88
N GLY A 595 -6.28 8.43 -21.13
CA GLY A 595 -7.51 8.32 -21.93
C GLY A 595 -7.33 8.38 -23.45
N ASN A 596 -6.18 8.81 -23.99
CA ASN A 596 -5.92 8.95 -25.42
C ASN A 596 -4.45 8.67 -25.78
N PHE A 597 -4.05 7.42 -25.66
CA PHE A 597 -2.73 6.95 -26.08
C PHE A 597 -2.78 6.40 -27.50
N VAL A 598 -1.62 6.46 -28.18
CA VAL A 598 -1.38 5.80 -29.45
C VAL A 598 -0.07 5.02 -29.33
N THR A 599 -0.14 3.71 -29.53
CA THR A 599 1.02 2.82 -29.50
C THR A 599 1.21 2.20 -30.87
N ARG A 600 2.40 2.38 -31.44
CA ARG A 600 2.76 1.79 -32.73
C ARG A 600 3.49 0.47 -32.49
N VAL A 601 2.95 -0.60 -33.05
CA VAL A 601 3.40 -1.99 -32.82
C VAL A 601 3.78 -2.62 -34.15
N ASN A 602 4.94 -3.27 -34.19
CA ASN A 602 5.31 -4.19 -35.25
C ASN A 602 4.98 -5.62 -34.82
N SER A 603 4.33 -6.40 -35.68
CA SER A 603 3.98 -7.80 -35.42
C SER A 603 4.01 -8.58 -36.74
N GLU A 604 3.68 -9.87 -36.72
CA GLU A 604 3.62 -10.69 -37.94
C GLU A 604 2.66 -10.15 -39.00
N ILE A 605 1.61 -9.43 -38.58
CA ILE A 605 0.63 -8.79 -39.48
C ILE A 605 1.05 -7.38 -39.93
N GLY A 606 2.28 -6.97 -39.63
CA GLY A 606 2.89 -5.69 -39.99
C GLY A 606 2.80 -4.63 -38.90
N VAL A 607 3.16 -3.40 -39.27
CA VAL A 607 3.13 -2.23 -38.38
C VAL A 607 1.71 -1.69 -38.28
N ARG A 608 1.20 -1.53 -37.05
CA ARG A 608 -0.12 -0.93 -36.77
C ARG A 608 -0.04 0.13 -35.69
N GLU A 609 -0.96 1.08 -35.75
CA GLU A 609 -1.21 2.03 -34.66
C GLU A 609 -2.43 1.58 -33.87
N ILE A 610 -2.26 1.43 -32.56
CA ILE A 610 -3.30 1.03 -31.62
C ILE A 610 -3.65 2.23 -30.76
N LYS A 611 -4.91 2.65 -30.79
CA LYS A 611 -5.42 3.73 -29.93
C LYS A 611 -6.10 3.13 -28.72
N HIS A 612 -5.74 3.57 -27.52
CA HIS A 612 -6.28 3.06 -26.26
C HIS A 612 -6.33 4.16 -25.20
N GLY A 613 -7.16 3.99 -24.17
CA GLY A 613 -7.26 4.94 -23.06
C GLY A 613 -6.43 4.56 -21.84
N ALA A 614 -6.11 3.28 -21.69
CA ALA A 614 -5.35 2.73 -20.57
C ALA A 614 -4.32 1.72 -21.05
N THR A 615 -3.15 1.67 -20.40
CA THR A 615 -2.12 0.65 -20.61
C THR A 615 -1.85 -0.14 -19.33
N VAL A 616 -1.75 -1.46 -19.43
CA VAL A 616 -1.31 -2.34 -18.33
C VAL A 616 0.01 -3.01 -18.72
N ILE A 617 1.04 -2.81 -17.90
CA ILE A 617 2.36 -3.42 -18.07
C ILE A 617 2.43 -4.72 -17.26
N ALA A 618 2.57 -5.85 -17.98
CA ALA A 618 2.56 -7.21 -17.45
C ALA A 618 3.69 -8.06 -18.06
N THR A 619 4.87 -7.47 -18.28
CA THR A 619 6.03 -8.08 -18.97
C THR A 619 6.63 -9.32 -18.27
N GLY A 620 6.16 -9.66 -17.06
CA GLY A 620 6.60 -10.82 -16.31
C GLY A 620 8.01 -10.69 -15.76
N ALA A 621 8.66 -11.84 -15.54
CA ALA A 621 10.03 -11.95 -15.08
C ALA A 621 10.65 -13.25 -15.60
N GLY A 622 11.98 -13.29 -15.64
CA GLY A 622 12.77 -14.47 -16.01
C GLY A 622 13.41 -15.15 -14.79
N GLU A 623 13.97 -16.32 -15.02
CA GLU A 623 14.83 -17.02 -14.06
C GLU A 623 16.30 -16.64 -14.32
N TYR A 624 17.02 -16.31 -13.26
CA TYR A 624 18.46 -16.12 -13.31
C TYR A 624 19.14 -17.42 -13.74
N GLN A 625 20.11 -17.31 -14.64
CA GLN A 625 20.98 -18.43 -15.01
C GLN A 625 22.23 -18.35 -14.12
N PRO A 626 22.42 -19.25 -13.15
CA PRO A 626 23.56 -19.18 -12.24
C PRO A 626 24.90 -19.31 -12.98
N ASP A 627 25.91 -18.63 -12.46
CA ASP A 627 27.32 -18.75 -12.82
C ASP A 627 28.15 -19.29 -11.64
N GLU A 628 27.46 -19.79 -10.62
CA GLU A 628 28.01 -20.35 -9.38
C GLU A 628 27.58 -21.83 -9.21
N TYR A 629 28.30 -22.57 -8.35
CA TYR A 629 27.99 -23.95 -7.97
C TYR A 629 27.95 -24.99 -9.10
N LEU A 630 28.86 -24.88 -10.09
CA LEU A 630 29.00 -25.81 -11.22
C LEU A 630 27.79 -25.85 -12.19
N TYR A 631 26.91 -24.84 -12.14
CA TYR A 631 25.81 -24.74 -13.10
C TYR A 631 26.33 -24.56 -14.52
N GLY A 632 25.84 -25.38 -15.46
CA GLY A 632 26.33 -25.41 -16.84
C GLY A 632 27.67 -26.12 -17.03
N GLU A 633 28.36 -26.51 -15.95
CA GLU A 633 29.61 -27.27 -15.98
C GLU A 633 29.37 -28.77 -15.70
N ASP A 634 28.38 -29.11 -14.87
CA ASP A 634 27.99 -30.49 -14.55
C ASP A 634 26.48 -30.72 -14.78
N GLU A 635 26.13 -31.77 -15.52
CA GLU A 635 24.74 -32.08 -15.91
C GLU A 635 23.82 -32.46 -14.73
N ARG A 636 24.40 -32.75 -13.56
CA ARG A 636 23.69 -33.04 -12.31
C ARG A 636 23.29 -31.78 -11.54
N VAL A 637 23.75 -30.61 -11.98
CA VAL A 637 23.39 -29.32 -11.40
C VAL A 637 22.30 -28.68 -12.26
N MET A 638 21.19 -28.30 -11.64
CA MET A 638 20.05 -27.70 -12.33
C MET A 638 19.34 -26.66 -11.46
N THR A 639 18.47 -25.86 -12.05
CA THR A 639 17.58 -24.92 -11.36
C THR A 639 16.32 -25.61 -10.82
N GLN A 640 15.56 -24.90 -9.98
CA GLN A 640 14.25 -25.39 -9.51
C GLN A 640 13.22 -25.54 -10.63
N LEU A 641 13.24 -24.67 -11.65
CA LEU A 641 12.31 -24.82 -12.79
C LEU A 641 12.64 -26.06 -13.61
N GLU A 642 13.92 -26.30 -13.89
CA GLU A 642 14.38 -27.51 -14.60
C GLU A 642 14.06 -28.79 -13.82
N LEU A 643 14.27 -28.80 -12.50
CA LEU A 643 13.87 -29.92 -11.66
C LEU A 643 12.36 -30.17 -11.75
N GLY A 644 11.55 -29.11 -11.69
CA GLY A 644 10.10 -29.21 -11.81
C GLY A 644 9.65 -29.83 -13.13
N GLU A 645 10.30 -29.46 -14.24
CA GLU A 645 10.05 -30.06 -15.56
C GLU A 645 10.46 -31.54 -15.59
N ARG A 646 11.62 -31.90 -15.03
CA ARG A 646 12.09 -33.30 -14.97
C ARG A 646 11.19 -34.19 -14.12
N ILE A 647 10.72 -33.70 -12.96
CA ILE A 647 9.76 -34.41 -12.12
C ILE A 647 8.47 -34.71 -12.90
N ASP A 648 7.94 -33.72 -13.61
CA ASP A 648 6.69 -33.87 -14.35
C ASP A 648 6.82 -34.78 -15.59
N GLN A 649 7.98 -34.75 -16.25
CA GLN A 649 8.30 -35.64 -17.37
C GLN A 649 8.54 -37.09 -16.92
N GLY A 650 8.63 -37.35 -15.61
CA GLY A 650 8.95 -38.66 -15.07
C GLY A 650 10.38 -39.09 -15.37
N ASP A 651 11.33 -38.15 -15.28
CA ASP A 651 12.76 -38.42 -15.51
C ASP A 651 13.27 -39.52 -14.56
N ASP A 652 13.73 -40.63 -15.13
CA ASP A 652 14.21 -41.79 -14.38
C ASP A 652 15.43 -41.45 -13.49
N GLY A 653 16.28 -40.53 -13.93
CA GLY A 653 17.48 -40.13 -13.21
C GLY A 653 17.14 -39.47 -11.89
N VAL A 654 16.26 -38.47 -11.91
CA VAL A 654 15.79 -37.76 -10.72
C VAL A 654 14.90 -38.66 -9.85
N ALA A 655 14.02 -39.46 -10.45
CA ALA A 655 13.08 -40.32 -9.70
C ALA A 655 13.81 -41.40 -8.87
N HIS A 656 14.92 -41.93 -9.38
CA HIS A 656 15.72 -42.97 -8.70
C HIS A 656 16.94 -42.43 -7.96
N ALA A 657 17.10 -41.10 -7.89
CA ALA A 657 18.15 -40.48 -7.09
C ALA A 657 18.07 -40.93 -5.62
N GLN A 658 19.21 -41.14 -4.99
CA GLN A 658 19.29 -41.44 -3.56
C GLN A 658 19.35 -40.16 -2.75
N SER A 659 20.09 -39.15 -3.21
CA SER A 659 20.23 -37.89 -2.49
C SER A 659 20.12 -36.65 -3.39
N VAL A 660 19.43 -35.62 -2.89
CA VAL A 660 19.26 -34.32 -3.55
C VAL A 660 19.58 -33.21 -2.56
N VAL A 661 20.45 -32.28 -2.95
CA VAL A 661 20.71 -31.06 -2.19
C VAL A 661 20.12 -29.87 -2.94
N MET A 662 19.44 -28.97 -2.23
CA MET A 662 18.90 -27.73 -2.80
C MET A 662 19.55 -26.53 -2.11
N ILE A 663 20.14 -25.60 -2.86
CA ILE A 663 20.73 -24.36 -2.32
C ILE A 663 19.76 -23.21 -2.54
N GLN A 664 19.37 -22.55 -1.45
CA GLN A 664 18.49 -21.38 -1.48
C GLN A 664 19.26 -20.09 -1.77
N CYS A 665 18.54 -19.05 -2.20
CA CYS A 665 19.05 -17.70 -2.41
C CYS A 665 20.16 -17.57 -3.47
N VAL A 666 20.25 -18.48 -4.43
CA VAL A 666 21.25 -18.42 -5.52
C VAL A 666 20.96 -17.19 -6.40
N GLY A 667 21.93 -16.28 -6.51
CA GLY A 667 21.77 -15.01 -7.22
C GLY A 667 20.83 -13.97 -6.60
N CYS A 668 20.35 -14.10 -5.36
CA CYS A 668 19.53 -13.06 -4.70
C CYS A 668 19.89 -12.87 -3.22
N ARG A 669 19.46 -11.76 -2.61
CA ARG A 669 19.90 -11.31 -1.28
C ARG A 669 21.43 -11.19 -1.17
N GLN A 670 22.04 -10.69 -2.25
CA GLN A 670 23.46 -10.33 -2.33
C GLN A 670 23.60 -8.92 -2.88
N GLU A 671 24.81 -8.34 -2.81
CA GLU A 671 25.07 -6.94 -3.18
C GLU A 671 24.47 -6.53 -4.54
N GLU A 672 24.69 -7.33 -5.59
CA GLU A 672 24.17 -7.06 -6.94
C GLU A 672 22.64 -7.15 -7.07
N ARG A 673 22.00 -8.03 -6.29
CA ARG A 673 20.54 -8.29 -6.32
C ARG A 673 20.05 -8.37 -4.90
N ASN A 674 20.02 -7.21 -4.24
CA ASN A 674 19.72 -7.08 -2.83
C ASN A 674 18.20 -7.11 -2.56
N TYR A 675 17.56 -8.19 -2.98
CA TYR A 675 16.13 -8.43 -2.82
C TYR A 675 15.85 -9.93 -2.72
N CYS A 676 14.65 -10.27 -2.25
CA CYS A 676 14.19 -11.65 -2.11
C CYS A 676 13.38 -12.08 -3.34
N SER A 677 13.74 -13.18 -3.99
CA SER A 677 12.98 -13.70 -5.13
C SER A 677 11.60 -14.27 -4.79
N ARG A 678 11.20 -14.25 -3.51
CA ARG A 678 9.88 -14.60 -2.94
C ARG A 678 9.40 -16.04 -3.14
N VAL A 679 9.65 -16.66 -4.29
CA VAL A 679 9.10 -17.98 -4.68
C VAL A 679 10.05 -19.16 -4.43
N CYS A 680 11.34 -18.91 -4.25
CA CYS A 680 12.39 -19.93 -4.20
C CYS A 680 12.24 -20.93 -3.04
N CYS A 681 11.85 -20.47 -1.84
CA CYS A 681 11.64 -21.34 -0.68
C CYS A 681 10.45 -22.28 -0.89
N SER A 682 9.32 -21.74 -1.37
CA SER A 682 8.11 -22.51 -1.62
C SER A 682 8.31 -23.52 -2.76
N ASN A 683 9.04 -23.15 -3.82
CA ASN A 683 9.36 -24.07 -4.91
C ASN A 683 10.26 -25.22 -4.45
N ALA A 684 11.25 -24.97 -3.59
CA ALA A 684 12.10 -26.03 -3.04
C ALA A 684 11.30 -27.04 -2.21
N ILE A 685 10.39 -26.55 -1.35
CA ILE A 685 9.51 -27.41 -0.57
C ILE A 685 8.56 -28.20 -1.47
N LYS A 686 7.99 -27.57 -2.49
CA LYS A 686 7.13 -28.22 -3.49
C LYS A 686 7.84 -29.38 -4.16
N SER A 687 9.04 -29.14 -4.69
CA SER A 687 9.85 -30.17 -5.34
C SER A 687 10.21 -31.29 -4.35
N ALA A 688 10.61 -30.95 -3.12
CA ALA A 688 10.98 -31.92 -2.09
C ALA A 688 9.81 -32.85 -1.73
N LEU A 689 8.61 -32.31 -1.49
CA LEU A 689 7.40 -33.09 -1.19
C LEU A 689 7.02 -34.03 -2.34
N GLN A 690 7.20 -33.59 -3.58
CA GLN A 690 6.92 -34.44 -4.74
C GLN A 690 7.92 -35.58 -4.91
N LEU A 691 9.21 -35.29 -4.71
CA LEU A 691 10.24 -36.31 -4.73
C LEU A 691 10.02 -37.34 -3.61
N LYS A 692 9.67 -36.89 -2.39
CA LYS A 692 9.31 -37.79 -1.28
C LYS A 692 8.07 -38.61 -1.56
N LYS A 693 7.08 -38.07 -2.26
CA LYS A 693 5.89 -38.84 -2.69
C LYS A 693 6.24 -39.97 -3.65
N GLY A 694 7.19 -39.76 -4.56
CA GLY A 694 7.67 -40.79 -5.50
C GLY A 694 8.65 -41.77 -4.86
N ASN A 695 9.58 -41.27 -4.04
CA ASN A 695 10.59 -42.04 -3.32
C ASN A 695 10.71 -41.53 -1.86
N PRO A 696 9.95 -42.14 -0.92
CA PRO A 696 9.95 -41.72 0.49
C PRO A 696 11.31 -41.83 1.19
N GLN A 697 12.22 -42.67 0.66
CA GLN A 697 13.55 -42.92 1.23
C GLN A 697 14.63 -41.98 0.67
N MET A 698 14.29 -41.09 -0.28
CA MET A 698 15.25 -40.14 -0.83
C MET A 698 15.75 -39.19 0.26
N ASP A 699 17.07 -39.03 0.36
CA ASP A 699 17.71 -38.06 1.26
C ASP A 699 17.66 -36.67 0.62
N ILE A 700 16.84 -35.76 1.16
CA ILE A 700 16.72 -34.40 0.64
C ILE A 700 17.24 -33.42 1.68
N THR A 701 18.16 -32.55 1.27
CA THR A 701 18.70 -31.48 2.12
C THR A 701 18.52 -30.12 1.47
N ILE A 702 17.86 -29.20 2.16
CA ILE A 702 17.67 -27.81 1.74
C ILE A 702 18.61 -26.92 2.56
N VAL A 703 19.53 -26.25 1.87
CA VAL A 703 20.53 -25.34 2.43
C VAL A 703 20.01 -23.91 2.32
N PHE A 704 19.85 -23.20 3.44
CA PHE A 704 19.11 -21.94 3.49
C PHE A 704 19.70 -20.88 4.43
N ARG A 705 19.26 -19.63 4.30
CA ARG A 705 19.56 -18.54 5.27
C ARG A 705 18.40 -18.32 6.23
N ASP A 706 17.24 -18.01 5.63
CA ASP A 706 15.93 -17.88 6.28
C ASP A 706 14.90 -18.61 5.42
N MET A 707 14.08 -19.48 6.02
CA MET A 707 12.96 -20.08 5.30
C MET A 707 11.79 -19.09 5.25
N ARG A 708 11.51 -18.56 4.05
CA ARG A 708 10.48 -17.53 3.81
C ARG A 708 9.15 -18.12 3.33
N THR A 709 8.63 -19.12 4.04
CA THR A 709 7.31 -19.75 3.82
C THR A 709 6.21 -19.04 4.59
N TYR A 710 5.78 -17.87 4.11
CA TYR A 710 4.76 -17.06 4.78
C TYR A 710 3.33 -17.57 4.55
N GLY A 711 2.38 -17.07 5.35
CA GLY A 711 0.99 -17.52 5.29
C GLY A 711 0.84 -19.01 5.58
N PHE A 712 -0.03 -19.67 4.83
CA PHE A 712 -0.32 -21.10 4.93
C PHE A 712 0.78 -21.99 4.32
N VAL A 713 1.72 -21.42 3.56
CA VAL A 713 2.88 -22.16 3.03
C VAL A 713 3.75 -22.74 4.15
N GLU A 714 3.67 -22.17 5.37
CA GLU A 714 4.33 -22.71 6.55
C GLU A 714 3.94 -24.16 6.86
N ASP A 715 2.68 -24.54 6.62
CA ASP A 715 2.24 -25.90 6.90
C ASP A 715 2.95 -26.91 5.98
N HIS A 716 3.23 -26.55 4.72
CA HIS A 716 4.01 -27.39 3.80
C HIS A 716 5.49 -27.44 4.16
N TYR A 717 6.05 -26.36 4.72
CA TYR A 717 7.41 -26.39 5.25
C TYR A 717 7.52 -27.42 6.38
N ARG A 718 6.56 -27.42 7.31
CA ARG A 718 6.49 -28.43 8.36
C ARG A 718 6.25 -29.83 7.79
N GLU A 719 5.33 -29.99 6.84
CA GLU A 719 5.07 -31.27 6.19
C GLU A 719 6.35 -31.86 5.57
N ALA A 720 7.17 -31.02 4.93
CA ALA A 720 8.45 -31.46 4.39
C ALA A 720 9.42 -31.92 5.49
N ALA A 721 9.49 -31.17 6.60
CA ALA A 721 10.31 -31.56 7.76
C ALA A 721 9.83 -32.88 8.39
N ASP A 722 8.51 -33.10 8.49
CA ASP A 722 7.90 -34.33 9.01
C ASP A 722 8.15 -35.54 8.08
N GLN A 723 8.53 -35.30 6.82
CA GLN A 723 8.92 -36.32 5.83
C GLN A 723 10.46 -36.49 5.72
N ASP A 724 11.20 -36.15 6.78
CA ASP A 724 12.66 -36.26 6.86
C ASP A 724 13.42 -35.46 5.78
N VAL A 725 12.87 -34.33 5.32
CA VAL A 725 13.65 -33.33 4.57
C VAL A 725 14.51 -32.54 5.57
N ARG A 726 15.82 -32.53 5.35
CA ARG A 726 16.78 -31.85 6.24
C ARG A 726 16.93 -30.39 5.84
N PHE A 727 17.00 -29.50 6.82
CA PHE A 727 17.19 -28.07 6.60
C PHE A 727 18.46 -27.61 7.30
N ILE A 728 19.47 -27.18 6.53
CA ILE A 728 20.76 -26.75 7.07
C ILE A 728 20.96 -25.26 6.79
N ARG A 729 21.22 -24.49 7.85
CA ARG A 729 21.37 -23.04 7.76
C ARG A 729 22.81 -22.65 7.45
N TYR A 730 23.01 -21.65 6.61
CA TYR A 730 24.29 -20.98 6.37
C TYR A 730 24.14 -19.45 6.54
N GLU A 731 25.23 -18.76 6.89
CA GLU A 731 25.30 -17.29 6.91
C GLU A 731 25.94 -16.75 5.62
N PRO A 732 25.66 -15.49 5.21
CA PRO A 732 26.19 -14.90 3.98
C PRO A 732 27.71 -14.94 3.85
N GLU A 733 28.42 -14.83 4.97
CA GLU A 733 29.88 -14.82 5.06
C GLU A 733 30.47 -16.22 4.85
N ASP A 734 29.70 -17.27 5.12
CA ASP A 734 30.09 -18.67 5.03
C ASP A 734 29.23 -19.43 3.99
N LYS A 735 29.26 -18.98 2.73
CA LYS A 735 28.53 -19.63 1.64
C LYS A 735 28.92 -21.11 1.47
N PRO A 736 27.98 -21.99 1.04
CA PRO A 736 28.30 -23.37 0.71
C PRO A 736 29.37 -23.46 -0.37
N GLN A 737 30.21 -24.49 -0.31
CA GLN A 737 31.22 -24.81 -1.33
C GLN A 737 30.78 -26.06 -2.06
N VAL A 738 30.90 -26.07 -3.39
CA VAL A 738 30.41 -27.16 -4.24
C VAL A 738 31.56 -27.70 -5.08
N GLU A 739 31.74 -29.02 -5.06
CA GLU A 739 32.75 -29.72 -5.86
C GLU A 739 32.20 -31.04 -6.41
N ALA A 740 32.62 -31.42 -7.63
CA ALA A 740 32.33 -32.73 -8.19
C ALA A 740 33.43 -33.72 -7.77
N VAL A 741 33.07 -34.77 -7.05
CA VAL A 741 34.02 -35.75 -6.49
C VAL A 741 33.60 -37.18 -6.80
N VAL A 742 34.54 -38.11 -6.65
CA VAL A 742 34.27 -39.56 -6.74
C VAL A 742 34.46 -40.15 -5.36
N GLU A 743 33.38 -40.65 -4.77
CA GLU A 743 33.37 -41.28 -3.45
C GLU A 743 32.96 -42.74 -3.57
N GLU A 744 33.77 -43.64 -3.01
CA GLU A 744 33.58 -45.10 -3.09
C GLU A 744 33.35 -45.62 -4.54
N GLY A 745 33.89 -44.92 -5.54
CA GLY A 745 33.74 -45.25 -6.96
C GLY A 745 32.48 -44.69 -7.63
N ARG A 746 31.64 -43.93 -6.92
CA ARG A 746 30.45 -43.23 -7.44
C ARG A 746 30.73 -41.73 -7.62
N PRO A 747 30.43 -41.15 -8.79
CA PRO A 747 30.50 -39.70 -8.95
C PRO A 747 29.34 -39.03 -8.19
N VAL A 748 29.66 -38.06 -7.32
CA VAL A 748 28.70 -37.28 -6.52
C VAL A 748 29.02 -35.79 -6.59
N ILE A 749 28.06 -34.95 -6.21
CA ILE A 749 28.25 -33.52 -5.98
C ILE A 749 28.35 -33.30 -4.47
N ARG A 750 29.49 -32.84 -3.99
CA ARG A 750 29.73 -32.58 -2.57
C ARG A 750 29.45 -31.12 -2.25
N VAL A 751 28.57 -30.89 -1.28
CA VAL A 751 28.25 -29.55 -0.76
C VAL A 751 28.81 -29.42 0.66
N THR A 752 29.78 -28.54 0.84
CA THR A 752 30.45 -28.29 2.14
C THR A 752 29.99 -26.97 2.74
N LEU A 753 29.52 -26.97 3.98
CA LEU A 753 29.00 -25.79 4.69
C LEU A 753 29.20 -25.90 6.21
N PRO A 754 29.26 -24.79 6.96
CA PRO A 754 29.30 -24.86 8.42
C PRO A 754 27.98 -25.38 9.01
N ASP A 755 28.07 -26.10 10.12
CA ASP A 755 26.97 -26.37 11.03
C ASP A 755 27.23 -25.62 12.34
N TYR A 756 26.44 -24.57 12.56
CA TYR A 756 26.60 -23.70 13.73
C TYR A 756 26.21 -24.37 15.06
N ILE A 757 25.46 -25.48 15.03
CA ILE A 757 25.10 -26.22 16.25
C ILE A 757 26.24 -27.15 16.66
N LEU A 758 26.87 -27.81 15.69
CA LEU A 758 27.98 -28.72 15.91
C LEU A 758 29.34 -28.00 16.00
N GLY A 759 29.44 -26.76 15.50
CA GLY A 759 30.68 -25.99 15.47
C GLY A 759 31.72 -26.56 14.49
N GLN A 760 31.29 -27.29 13.46
CA GLN A 760 32.15 -27.95 12.47
C GLN A 760 31.62 -27.76 11.05
N LYS A 761 32.42 -28.06 10.03
CA LYS A 761 31.95 -28.11 8.64
C LYS A 761 31.36 -29.48 8.34
N LEU A 762 30.20 -29.50 7.70
CA LEU A 762 29.56 -30.68 7.14
C LEU A 762 29.85 -30.76 5.65
N ALA A 763 30.12 -31.96 5.15
CA ALA A 763 30.10 -32.28 3.73
C ALA A 763 28.89 -33.18 3.46
N VAL A 764 28.05 -32.78 2.51
CA VAL A 764 26.83 -33.49 2.12
C VAL A 764 26.95 -33.89 0.67
N ASP A 765 26.97 -35.19 0.40
CA ASP A 765 27.09 -35.74 -0.95
C ASP A 765 25.71 -35.98 -1.59
N ALA A 766 25.55 -35.49 -2.81
CA ALA A 766 24.31 -35.47 -3.55
C ALA A 766 24.46 -36.14 -4.92
N ASP A 767 23.43 -36.85 -5.37
CA ASP A 767 23.33 -37.26 -6.78
C ASP A 767 23.01 -36.06 -7.67
N TYR A 768 22.13 -35.18 -7.20
CA TYR A 768 21.75 -33.95 -7.89
C TYR A 768 21.83 -32.75 -6.95
N LEU A 769 22.30 -31.64 -7.52
CA LEU A 769 22.30 -30.34 -6.87
C LEU A 769 21.30 -29.43 -7.57
N VAL A 770 20.43 -28.80 -6.78
CA VAL A 770 19.35 -27.96 -7.28
C VAL A 770 19.57 -26.53 -6.77
N LEU A 771 19.66 -25.59 -7.70
CA LEU A 771 19.88 -24.18 -7.40
C LEU A 771 18.54 -23.45 -7.43
N SER A 772 18.12 -22.94 -6.28
CA SER A 772 16.91 -22.11 -6.19
C SER A 772 17.23 -20.68 -6.65
N ALA A 773 17.36 -20.54 -7.97
CA ALA A 773 17.83 -19.35 -8.66
C ALA A 773 16.88 -18.15 -8.50
N ALA A 774 17.46 -16.96 -8.65
CA ALA A 774 16.75 -15.70 -8.51
C ALA A 774 15.73 -15.47 -9.62
N VAL A 775 14.71 -14.66 -9.32
CA VAL A 775 13.79 -14.13 -10.33
C VAL A 775 14.28 -12.76 -10.74
N VAL A 776 14.50 -12.54 -12.04
CA VAL A 776 15.11 -11.32 -12.60
C VAL A 776 14.15 -10.60 -13.55
N PRO A 777 14.17 -9.26 -13.61
CA PRO A 777 13.35 -8.53 -14.57
C PRO A 777 13.79 -8.83 -16.01
N PRO A 778 12.88 -8.80 -16.99
CA PRO A 778 13.24 -8.93 -18.40
C PRO A 778 14.14 -7.78 -18.87
N ALA A 779 15.12 -8.07 -19.72
CA ALA A 779 16.03 -7.06 -20.27
C ALA A 779 15.30 -5.89 -20.99
N GLY A 780 14.14 -6.17 -21.60
CA GLY A 780 13.31 -5.18 -22.27
C GLY A 780 12.61 -4.16 -21.35
N ASN A 781 12.66 -4.32 -20.02
CA ASN A 781 12.01 -3.38 -19.09
C ASN A 781 12.50 -1.94 -19.25
N LYS A 782 13.79 -1.72 -19.56
CA LYS A 782 14.36 -0.38 -19.77
C LYS A 782 13.74 0.32 -20.99
N GLU A 783 13.54 -0.42 -22.07
CA GLU A 783 12.89 0.10 -23.28
C GLU A 783 11.41 0.40 -23.02
N ILE A 784 10.68 -0.51 -22.38
CA ILE A 784 9.27 -0.30 -21.99
C ILE A 784 9.12 0.91 -21.04
N SER A 785 10.03 1.06 -20.08
CA SER A 785 10.09 2.21 -19.17
C SER A 785 10.21 3.54 -19.92
N GLN A 786 11.07 3.60 -20.94
CA GLN A 786 11.25 4.79 -21.76
C GLN A 786 10.02 5.08 -22.64
N LEU A 787 9.48 4.04 -23.29
CA LEU A 787 8.31 4.15 -24.18
C LEU A 787 7.08 4.69 -23.43
N PHE A 788 6.76 4.12 -22.27
CA PHE A 788 5.58 4.52 -21.49
C PHE A 788 5.88 5.58 -20.43
N LYS A 789 7.12 6.07 -20.36
CA LYS A 789 7.59 7.08 -19.39
C LYS A 789 7.26 6.66 -17.94
N VAL A 790 7.53 5.40 -17.60
CA VAL A 790 7.28 4.83 -16.26
C VAL A 790 8.59 4.51 -15.55
N THR A 791 8.58 4.50 -14.21
CA THR A 791 9.81 4.40 -13.41
C THR A 791 10.19 2.96 -13.11
N LEU A 792 11.48 2.64 -13.22
CA LEU A 792 12.06 1.41 -12.66
C LEU A 792 12.58 1.67 -11.25
N GLY A 793 12.51 0.65 -10.40
CA GLY A 793 13.23 0.62 -9.12
C GLY A 793 14.71 0.34 -9.32
N GLN A 794 15.44 0.30 -8.21
CA GLN A 794 16.88 0.00 -8.17
C GLN A 794 17.24 -1.40 -8.71
N ASP A 795 16.28 -2.34 -8.72
CA ASP A 795 16.45 -3.70 -9.22
C ASP A 795 15.92 -3.91 -10.64
N ASP A 796 15.70 -2.84 -11.41
CA ASP A 796 15.15 -2.87 -12.78
C ASP A 796 13.72 -3.48 -12.93
N PHE A 797 13.04 -3.79 -11.81
CA PHE A 797 11.58 -4.01 -11.77
C PHE A 797 10.81 -2.69 -11.81
N PHE A 798 9.57 -2.71 -12.29
CA PHE A 798 8.73 -1.50 -12.37
C PHE A 798 8.34 -0.98 -10.99
N LYS A 799 8.43 0.34 -10.76
CA LYS A 799 8.06 1.01 -9.51
C LYS A 799 6.63 1.55 -9.57
N GLU A 800 5.80 1.11 -8.64
CA GLU A 800 4.45 1.59 -8.41
C GLU A 800 4.42 3.05 -7.92
N ALA A 801 3.26 3.70 -8.06
CA ALA A 801 3.04 5.09 -7.66
C ALA A 801 3.16 5.27 -6.15
N HIS A 802 2.60 4.32 -5.38
CA HIS A 802 2.70 4.31 -3.93
C HIS A 802 2.51 2.90 -3.39
N VAL A 803 3.48 2.40 -2.60
CA VAL A 803 3.52 1.04 -2.04
C VAL A 803 2.21 0.55 -1.44
N LYS A 804 1.51 1.38 -0.65
CA LYS A 804 0.24 1.03 0.03
C LYS A 804 -1.02 1.43 -0.75
N LEU A 805 -1.17 2.71 -1.05
CA LEU A 805 -2.41 3.29 -1.59
C LEU A 805 -2.62 3.03 -3.09
N ARG A 806 -1.53 2.89 -3.86
CA ARG A 806 -1.56 2.79 -5.31
C ARG A 806 -0.61 1.68 -5.82
N PRO A 807 -0.80 0.42 -5.38
CA PRO A 807 0.16 -0.66 -5.61
C PRO A 807 0.16 -1.25 -7.03
N VAL A 808 -0.80 -0.85 -7.87
CA VAL A 808 -0.98 -1.36 -9.25
C VAL A 808 -0.97 -0.24 -10.29
N GLU A 809 -0.68 0.99 -9.89
CA GLU A 809 -0.63 2.15 -10.79
C GLU A 809 0.80 2.68 -10.88
N PHE A 810 1.14 3.30 -11.99
CA PHE A 810 2.35 4.13 -12.09
C PHE A 810 2.06 5.57 -11.66
N GLY A 811 3.14 6.33 -11.42
CA GLY A 811 3.05 7.79 -11.30
C GLY A 811 2.48 8.44 -12.57
N THR A 812 2.73 7.82 -13.73
CA THR A 812 2.14 8.17 -15.03
C THR A 812 0.68 7.73 -15.08
N GLU A 813 -0.24 8.69 -15.17
CA GLU A 813 -1.68 8.42 -15.22
C GLU A 813 -2.09 7.62 -16.46
N GLY A 814 -3.08 6.73 -16.29
CA GLY A 814 -3.55 5.84 -17.34
C GLY A 814 -2.63 4.65 -17.62
N VAL A 815 -1.51 4.52 -16.91
CA VAL A 815 -0.60 3.36 -17.00
C VAL A 815 -0.61 2.59 -15.67
N TYR A 816 -0.80 1.28 -15.76
CA TYR A 816 -0.97 0.36 -14.64
C TYR A 816 0.04 -0.79 -14.75
N LEU A 817 0.20 -1.56 -13.68
CA LEU A 817 1.16 -2.68 -13.62
C LEU A 817 0.57 -3.86 -12.86
N CYS A 818 0.93 -5.09 -13.28
CA CYS A 818 0.55 -6.30 -12.57
C CYS A 818 1.52 -7.46 -12.80
N GLY A 819 1.41 -8.48 -11.95
CA GLY A 819 2.19 -9.71 -12.07
C GLY A 819 3.67 -9.51 -11.72
N MET A 820 4.53 -10.36 -12.25
CA MET A 820 5.96 -10.33 -11.92
C MET A 820 6.73 -9.13 -12.50
N ALA A 821 6.12 -8.36 -13.43
CA ALA A 821 6.69 -7.10 -13.91
C ALA A 821 6.93 -6.11 -12.75
N HIS A 822 6.08 -6.17 -11.72
CA HIS A 822 6.18 -5.37 -10.51
C HIS A 822 7.30 -5.80 -9.57
N TYR A 823 7.37 -7.11 -9.32
CA TYR A 823 8.26 -7.81 -8.38
C TYR A 823 7.92 -9.32 -8.37
N PRO A 824 8.86 -10.23 -8.02
CA PRO A 824 8.56 -11.67 -7.87
C PRO A 824 7.39 -11.92 -6.91
N LYS A 825 6.52 -12.89 -7.22
CA LYS A 825 5.31 -13.23 -6.44
C LYS A 825 4.75 -14.59 -6.85
N HIS A 826 3.96 -15.23 -6.00
CA HIS A 826 3.28 -16.49 -6.33
C HIS A 826 2.16 -16.29 -7.36
N LEU A 827 1.74 -17.39 -7.99
CA LEU A 827 0.72 -17.37 -9.03
C LEU A 827 -0.63 -16.78 -8.53
N PRO A 828 -1.18 -17.17 -7.36
CA PRO A 828 -2.41 -16.57 -6.83
C PRO A 828 -2.26 -15.05 -6.59
N GLU A 829 -1.11 -14.60 -6.10
CA GLU A 829 -0.83 -13.18 -5.86
C GLU A 829 -0.75 -12.39 -7.17
N ALA A 830 -0.18 -12.98 -8.23
CA ALA A 830 -0.13 -12.38 -9.56
C ALA A 830 -1.53 -12.24 -10.18
N ILE A 831 -2.41 -13.23 -9.98
CA ILE A 831 -3.82 -13.20 -10.42
C ILE A 831 -4.58 -12.11 -9.66
N ASN A 832 -4.46 -12.05 -8.32
CA ASN A 832 -5.06 -10.99 -7.50
C ASN A 832 -4.62 -9.59 -7.94
N GLN A 833 -3.33 -9.38 -8.15
CA GLN A 833 -2.81 -8.08 -8.59
C GLN A 833 -3.29 -7.72 -10.01
N ALA A 834 -3.43 -8.71 -10.91
CA ALA A 834 -3.95 -8.50 -12.26
C ALA A 834 -5.42 -8.05 -12.27
N LEU A 835 -6.26 -8.67 -11.44
CA LEU A 835 -7.65 -8.24 -11.24
C LEU A 835 -7.72 -6.84 -10.61
N GLY A 836 -6.80 -6.54 -9.67
CA GLY A 836 -6.64 -5.19 -9.13
C GLY A 836 -6.31 -4.16 -10.21
N ALA A 837 -5.32 -4.44 -11.08
CA ALA A 837 -4.95 -3.56 -12.19
C ALA A 837 -6.09 -3.39 -13.21
N ALA A 838 -6.82 -4.45 -13.53
CA ALA A 838 -8.00 -4.39 -14.39
C ALA A 838 -9.05 -3.43 -13.83
N SER A 839 -9.39 -3.57 -12.54
CA SER A 839 -10.32 -2.68 -11.84
C SER A 839 -9.91 -1.21 -11.93
N ARG A 840 -8.63 -0.91 -11.67
CA ARG A 840 -8.11 0.47 -11.72
C ARG A 840 -8.08 1.04 -13.14
N ALA A 841 -7.78 0.22 -14.15
CA ALA A 841 -7.90 0.60 -15.55
C ALA A 841 -9.36 0.87 -15.94
N LEU A 842 -10.29 0.04 -15.49
CA LEU A 842 -11.72 0.19 -15.75
C LEU A 842 -12.34 1.40 -15.05
N THR A 843 -11.80 1.82 -13.91
CA THR A 843 -12.17 3.11 -13.31
C THR A 843 -11.95 4.24 -14.32
N LEU A 844 -10.84 4.26 -15.05
CA LEU A 844 -10.60 5.24 -16.11
C LEU A 844 -11.51 4.98 -17.33
N LEU A 845 -11.52 3.77 -17.87
CA LEU A 845 -12.23 3.45 -19.12
C LEU A 845 -13.75 3.57 -19.00
N SER A 846 -14.31 3.44 -17.79
CA SER A 846 -15.75 3.59 -17.56
C SER A 846 -16.24 5.04 -17.68
N HIS A 847 -15.36 6.04 -17.53
CA HIS A 847 -15.71 7.45 -17.71
C HIS A 847 -15.65 7.84 -19.19
N ASP A 848 -16.61 8.63 -19.67
CA ASP A 848 -16.63 9.12 -21.06
C ASP A 848 -15.60 10.19 -21.34
N ILE A 849 -15.18 10.91 -20.30
CA ILE A 849 -14.22 11.99 -20.36
C ILE A 849 -13.17 11.87 -19.26
N VAL A 850 -12.00 12.42 -19.52
CA VAL A 850 -10.97 12.73 -18.53
C VAL A 850 -10.76 14.23 -18.52
N THR A 851 -10.76 14.80 -17.33
CA THR A 851 -10.60 16.24 -17.12
C THR A 851 -9.13 16.55 -16.91
N VAL A 852 -8.56 17.40 -17.76
CA VAL A 852 -7.16 17.85 -17.65
C VAL A 852 -7.11 19.23 -17.01
N SER A 853 -6.18 19.40 -16.08
CA SER A 853 -5.96 20.65 -15.34
C SER A 853 -5.83 21.86 -16.28
N GLY A 854 -6.48 22.96 -15.91
CA GLY A 854 -6.34 24.27 -16.56
C GLY A 854 -4.98 24.94 -16.35
N SER A 855 -4.12 24.41 -15.46
CA SER A 855 -2.78 24.89 -15.13
C SER A 855 -1.74 24.47 -16.19
N VAL A 856 -1.93 24.96 -17.42
CA VAL A 856 -1.05 24.70 -18.58
C VAL A 856 -0.32 25.97 -19.02
N CYS A 857 0.77 25.80 -19.77
CA CYS A 857 1.50 26.94 -20.34
C CYS A 857 0.70 27.64 -21.45
N GLU A 858 0.89 28.96 -21.56
CA GLU A 858 0.26 29.81 -22.57
C GLU A 858 1.27 30.84 -23.10
N VAL A 859 1.13 31.24 -24.36
CA VAL A 859 2.05 32.16 -25.04
C VAL A 859 1.39 33.52 -25.27
N ARG A 860 2.02 34.59 -24.79
CA ARG A 860 1.74 35.97 -25.20
C ARG A 860 2.35 36.20 -26.58
N GLU A 861 1.51 36.18 -27.61
CA GLU A 861 1.95 36.25 -29.01
C GLU A 861 2.77 37.50 -29.33
N ASN A 862 2.47 38.63 -28.70
CA ASN A 862 3.18 39.89 -28.89
C ASN A 862 4.64 39.83 -28.42
N ASP A 863 4.91 39.08 -27.35
CA ASP A 863 6.23 38.99 -26.72
C ASP A 863 7.08 37.85 -27.31
N CYS A 864 6.43 36.93 -28.05
CA CYS A 864 7.08 35.77 -28.63
C CYS A 864 7.91 36.17 -29.87
N VAL A 865 9.23 35.99 -29.76
CA VAL A 865 10.21 36.26 -30.84
C VAL A 865 10.51 35.03 -31.72
N SER A 866 9.74 33.95 -31.56
CA SER A 866 9.79 32.75 -32.39
C SER A 866 11.15 32.07 -32.46
N CYS A 867 11.91 32.10 -31.35
CA CYS A 867 13.24 31.50 -31.25
C CYS A 867 13.23 29.96 -31.15
N GLY A 868 12.10 29.35 -30.80
CA GLY A 868 11.92 27.89 -30.71
C GLY A 868 12.46 27.24 -29.44
N ALA A 869 13.06 28.00 -28.51
CA ALA A 869 13.63 27.48 -27.26
C ALA A 869 12.60 26.70 -26.41
N CYS A 870 11.36 27.18 -26.35
CA CYS A 870 10.26 26.51 -25.64
C CYS A 870 9.92 25.14 -26.24
N ILE A 871 9.94 25.02 -27.57
CA ILE A 871 9.66 23.77 -28.28
C ILE A 871 10.71 22.72 -27.93
N THR A 872 11.99 23.10 -28.00
CA THR A 872 13.10 22.19 -27.66
C THR A 872 13.13 21.78 -26.20
N ALA A 873 12.53 22.57 -25.32
CA ALA A 873 12.45 22.28 -23.89
C ALA A 873 11.32 21.30 -23.53
N CYS A 874 10.29 21.17 -24.38
CA CYS A 874 9.11 20.38 -24.04
C CYS A 874 9.30 18.88 -24.27
N MET A 875 9.31 18.10 -23.18
CA MET A 875 9.42 16.63 -23.23
C MET A 875 8.13 15.90 -23.64
N TYR A 876 7.06 16.66 -23.88
CA TYR A 876 5.73 16.14 -24.23
C TYR A 876 5.32 16.46 -25.67
N GLY A 877 6.15 17.19 -26.42
CA GLY A 877 5.79 17.65 -27.77
C GLY A 877 4.56 18.56 -27.76
N ALA A 878 4.31 19.28 -26.68
CA ALA A 878 3.11 20.09 -26.50
C ALA A 878 3.19 21.45 -27.19
N ILE A 879 4.34 21.86 -27.73
CA ILE A 879 4.56 23.22 -28.23
C ILE A 879 5.00 23.14 -29.68
N ASP A 880 4.34 23.90 -30.54
CA ASP A 880 4.64 23.99 -31.96
C ASP A 880 4.55 25.44 -32.45
N PHE A 881 5.06 25.70 -33.64
CA PHE A 881 4.81 26.98 -34.31
C PHE A 881 3.47 26.95 -35.05
N ARG A 882 2.70 28.03 -34.92
CA ARG A 882 1.50 28.30 -35.70
C ARG A 882 1.55 29.69 -36.33
N GLU A 883 0.91 29.83 -37.48
CA GLU A 883 0.67 31.15 -38.09
C GLU A 883 -0.46 31.84 -37.34
N THR A 884 -0.20 33.03 -36.81
CA THR A 884 -1.17 33.89 -36.14
C THR A 884 -1.21 35.27 -36.83
N PRO A 885 -2.18 36.13 -36.54
CA PRO A 885 -2.20 37.50 -37.07
C PRO A 885 -0.93 38.31 -36.74
N GLN A 886 -0.20 37.92 -35.70
CA GLN A 886 1.06 38.52 -35.22
C GLN A 886 2.30 37.85 -35.85
N GLY A 887 2.10 36.95 -36.82
CA GLY A 887 3.12 36.19 -37.52
C GLY A 887 3.22 34.75 -37.02
N ARG A 888 4.30 34.06 -37.39
CA ARG A 888 4.57 32.71 -36.90
C ARG A 888 4.95 32.74 -35.42
N LYS A 889 4.12 32.23 -34.52
CA LYS A 889 4.30 32.26 -33.06
C LYS A 889 4.27 30.86 -32.45
N ALA A 890 4.93 30.70 -31.30
CA ALA A 890 4.82 29.47 -30.53
C ALA A 890 3.38 29.33 -30.00
N TRP A 891 2.85 28.12 -30.03
CA TRP A 891 1.51 27.77 -29.55
C TRP A 891 1.61 26.49 -28.73
N VAL A 892 0.92 26.46 -27.59
CA VAL A 892 0.89 25.31 -26.69
C VAL A 892 -0.41 24.55 -26.92
N ASN A 893 -0.31 23.25 -27.17
CA ASN A 893 -1.42 22.32 -27.10
C ASN A 893 -1.77 22.08 -25.63
N PRO A 894 -2.90 22.62 -25.13
CA PRO A 894 -3.23 22.53 -23.71
C PRO A 894 -3.52 21.09 -23.28
N VAL A 895 -3.81 20.20 -24.22
CA VAL A 895 -4.06 18.77 -23.97
C VAL A 895 -2.77 18.01 -23.65
N LEU A 896 -1.68 18.34 -24.35
CA LEU A 896 -0.39 17.67 -24.18
C LEU A 896 0.47 18.32 -23.08
N CYS A 897 0.20 19.59 -22.76
CA CYS A 897 0.94 20.31 -21.74
C CYS A 897 0.68 19.73 -20.35
N LYS A 898 1.72 19.28 -19.66
CA LYS A 898 1.65 18.80 -18.28
C LYS A 898 1.90 19.88 -17.22
N GLY A 899 2.03 21.14 -17.64
CA GLY A 899 2.19 22.28 -16.74
C GLY A 899 3.48 22.24 -15.92
N ASP A 900 4.58 21.69 -16.46
CA ASP A 900 5.85 21.58 -15.73
C ASP A 900 6.63 22.91 -15.61
N GLY A 901 6.29 23.90 -16.44
CA GLY A 901 6.92 25.22 -16.45
C GLY A 901 8.34 25.27 -17.04
N LEU A 902 8.90 24.16 -17.54
CA LEU A 902 10.29 24.13 -18.03
C LEU A 902 10.48 25.07 -19.24
N CYS A 903 9.48 25.14 -20.11
CA CYS A 903 9.49 26.05 -21.25
C CYS A 903 9.44 27.54 -20.86
N CYS A 904 8.83 27.87 -19.72
CA CYS A 904 8.78 29.23 -19.16
C CYS A 904 10.19 29.68 -18.74
N ALA A 905 10.89 28.85 -17.97
CA ALA A 905 12.26 29.12 -17.54
C ALA A 905 13.27 29.23 -18.71
N LYS A 906 12.95 28.66 -19.87
CA LYS A 906 13.79 28.73 -21.09
C LYS A 906 13.45 29.90 -22.00
N CYS A 907 12.33 30.60 -21.78
CA CYS A 907 11.91 31.68 -22.66
C CYS A 907 12.78 32.92 -22.44
N PRO A 908 13.51 33.42 -23.47
CA PRO A 908 14.36 34.59 -23.29
C PRO A 908 13.57 35.91 -23.15
N THR A 909 12.27 35.90 -23.47
CA THR A 909 11.42 37.10 -23.46
C THR A 909 10.25 36.99 -22.48
N ASN A 910 10.19 35.92 -21.67
CA ASN A 910 9.05 35.60 -20.79
C ASN A 910 7.69 35.57 -21.51
N ALA A 911 7.70 35.33 -22.83
CA ALA A 911 6.51 35.28 -23.65
C ALA A 911 5.63 34.07 -23.35
N ILE A 912 6.20 32.98 -22.82
CA ILE A 912 5.45 31.79 -22.40
C ILE A 912 5.45 31.71 -20.88
N TYR A 913 4.27 31.59 -20.28
CA TYR A 913 4.06 31.54 -18.84
C TYR A 913 3.19 30.34 -18.47
N LEU A 914 3.33 29.86 -17.24
CA LEU A 914 2.50 28.78 -16.70
C LEU A 914 1.29 29.39 -15.99
N LYS A 915 0.08 29.08 -16.44
CA LYS A 915 -1.14 29.47 -15.72
C LYS A 915 -1.11 28.86 -14.31
N HIS A 916 -1.66 29.56 -13.32
CA HIS A 916 -1.59 29.23 -11.89
C HIS A 916 -0.21 29.43 -11.23
N PHE A 917 0.88 29.52 -12.00
CA PHE A 917 2.25 29.75 -11.50
C PHE A 917 2.93 30.84 -12.33
N THR A 918 2.26 31.97 -12.48
CA THR A 918 2.81 33.11 -13.22
C THR A 918 3.95 33.77 -12.43
N ASP A 919 4.80 34.54 -13.11
CA ASP A 919 5.87 35.30 -12.42
C ASP A 919 5.29 36.19 -11.31
N GLN A 920 4.11 36.77 -11.51
CA GLN A 920 3.44 37.58 -10.49
C GLN A 920 3.01 36.75 -9.27
N ASP A 921 2.47 35.54 -9.50
CA ASP A 921 2.09 34.61 -8.43
C ASP A 921 3.32 34.17 -7.61
N LEU A 922 4.43 33.87 -8.29
CA LEU A 922 5.64 33.36 -7.66
C LEU A 922 6.47 34.46 -6.98
N LEU A 923 6.64 35.62 -7.62
CA LEU A 923 7.40 36.73 -7.05
C LEU A 923 6.69 37.33 -5.84
N SER A 924 5.37 37.50 -5.89
CA SER A 924 4.62 37.94 -4.70
C SER A 924 4.76 36.96 -3.52
N GLN A 925 4.78 35.66 -3.80
CA GLN A 925 5.04 34.63 -2.78
C GLN A 925 6.46 34.72 -2.20
N ILE A 926 7.46 34.98 -3.05
CA ILE A 926 8.86 35.13 -2.63
C ILE A 926 9.05 36.42 -1.84
N ASP A 927 8.51 37.54 -2.32
CA ASP A 927 8.60 38.84 -1.66
C ASP A 927 7.96 38.78 -0.28
N ALA A 928 6.82 38.09 -0.14
CA ALA A 928 6.15 37.84 1.12
C ALA A 928 6.91 36.89 2.07
N ALA A 929 7.96 36.21 1.62
CA ALA A 929 8.81 35.40 2.50
C ALA A 929 9.83 36.25 3.28
N PHE A 930 10.05 37.50 2.88
CA PHE A 930 11.06 38.39 3.47
C PHE A 930 10.45 39.74 3.86
N ASP A 931 10.74 40.21 5.07
CA ASP A 931 10.48 41.61 5.43
C ASP A 931 11.58 42.47 4.81
N TRP A 932 11.30 43.05 3.64
CA TRP A 932 12.19 44.04 3.03
C TRP A 932 12.16 45.30 3.91
N PRO A 933 13.30 45.83 4.37
CA PRO A 933 13.31 47.11 5.06
C PRO A 933 12.74 48.19 4.12
N ASP A 934 11.87 49.06 4.65
CA ASP A 934 11.14 50.13 3.94
C ASP A 934 12.05 51.23 3.32
N GLU A 935 13.34 50.99 3.09
CA GLU A 935 14.25 51.93 2.43
C GLU A 935 14.77 51.35 1.11
N GLU A 936 14.52 52.11 0.03
CA GLU A 936 14.97 51.92 -1.37
C GLU A 936 14.00 51.21 -2.34
N VAL A 937 12.73 51.62 -2.36
CA VAL A 937 11.91 51.59 -3.59
C VAL A 937 11.59 53.02 -4.07
N GLU A 938 12.63 53.82 -4.25
CA GLU A 938 12.61 54.93 -5.20
C GLU A 938 13.82 54.78 -6.14
N SER A 939 13.53 54.50 -7.41
CA SER A 939 14.43 54.40 -8.58
C SER A 939 15.11 53.05 -8.87
N ALA A 940 14.42 52.20 -9.66
CA ALA A 940 15.00 51.41 -10.73
C ALA A 940 13.98 51.21 -11.86
#